data_AF-A0A353DYV5-F1
#
_entry.id   AF-A0A353DYV5-F1
#
_cell.length_a   1.000
_cell.length_b   1.000
_cell.length_c   1.000
_cell.angle_alpha   90.00
_cell.angle_beta   90.00
_cell.angle_gamma   90.00
#
_symmetry.space_group_name_H-M   'P 1'
#
loop_
_entity.id
_entity.type
_entity.pdbx_description
1 polymer ?
#
loop_
_entity_poly.entity_id
_entity_poly.type
_entity_poly.pdbx_seq_one_letter_code
_entity_poly.pdbx_strand_id
1 'polypeptide(L)'
;MESILFILLALVGLCLGWRLVEWHPFLRWGFLGLVVLSLTAAWQWRHIWVKDELSQRAFHQTLPKEGDQAAYVSSATCQSCHPSQHHSWHASHHRTMTQFVSQDAVLARFEKVSLNYLGRPIELSWEGDSLWATMDEPEWLFNTPEAELAESQKPPLTQRYQLGLMTGAHHMQVFWIPSGQGNAQRIFPFCFLTEDQRWVPFKDTFLRDPSMSHYDQSWNANCINCHVTQGRPMPTSPTATQTAVAELGIACEACHGPAAQHVSSNHSPMRRYEQHGLEKPDPTIVNPAHLDHERSSMVCGQCHGIHWISDSRDYYFNGFRYRPGGRLDRNKKPIRATRLKELPEVLQAVKQQPRFLADRFWPDGMVRVSGREFTGMVESPCYEKGSLSCLSCHQMHHSQPGTEAMEAWRDDQLKPEMEGSAACLQCHESIAADIPAHTHHSLESSGSDCYNCHMPHTTYGLMKAIRSHQIDVPSMEQSLKTGRPNACNLCHLDQTLSWTASHLEDWYGQAKPDLPHDDDPVAASLHWLLKGDAGIRALTAWHYGWEPAKQASGQGWQVPLLAGLLEDPYSAVRYITQRSLKSYEGLQDLACDFTGDSESFSEAAQWVRQEWEQTLTATPGPSDPQKVLFRTSTEWDAEKVKEWQSLRSNRSMDLQE
;
A
#
# COMPACT_ATOMS: atom_id res chain seq x y z
N MET A 1 -16.28 -36.63 -25.70
CA MET A 1 -16.21 -37.35 -26.99
C MET A 1 -15.00 -38.28 -27.06
N GLU A 2 -13.83 -37.85 -26.56
CA GLU A 2 -12.58 -38.62 -26.59
C GLU A 2 -12.61 -39.93 -25.77
N SER A 3 -13.32 -39.97 -24.63
CA SER A 3 -13.43 -41.20 -23.82
C SER A 3 -14.21 -42.32 -24.50
N ILE A 4 -15.18 -41.98 -25.35
CA ILE A 4 -15.96 -42.95 -26.13
C ILE A 4 -15.09 -43.50 -27.26
N LEU A 5 -14.29 -42.64 -27.89
CA LEU A 5 -13.33 -43.04 -28.93
C LEU A 5 -12.25 -43.97 -28.38
N PHE A 6 -11.73 -43.71 -27.18
CA PHE A 6 -10.71 -44.56 -26.54
C PHE A 6 -11.26 -45.93 -26.14
N ILE A 7 -12.49 -45.99 -25.58
CA ILE A 7 -13.16 -47.26 -25.26
C ILE A 7 -13.46 -48.05 -26.55
N LEU A 8 -13.91 -47.37 -27.62
CA LEU A 8 -14.14 -48.00 -28.92
C LEU A 8 -12.84 -48.54 -29.53
N LEU A 9 -11.74 -47.79 -29.46
CA LEU A 9 -10.43 -48.23 -29.93
C LEU A 9 -9.87 -49.40 -29.09
N ALA A 10 -10.08 -49.40 -27.77
CA ALA A 10 -9.71 -50.52 -26.91
C ALA A 10 -10.55 -51.78 -27.20
N LEU A 11 -11.86 -51.62 -27.46
CA LEU A 11 -12.76 -52.72 -27.85
C LEU A 11 -12.44 -53.26 -29.25
N VAL A 12 -12.10 -52.38 -30.21
CA VAL A 12 -11.63 -52.76 -31.55
C VAL A 12 -10.29 -53.47 -31.46
N GLY A 13 -9.37 -52.97 -30.62
CA GLY A 13 -8.10 -53.62 -30.32
C GLY A 13 -8.28 -55.00 -29.70
N LEU A 14 -9.20 -55.14 -28.72
CA LEU A 14 -9.59 -56.43 -28.13
C LEU A 14 -10.16 -57.39 -29.17
N CYS A 15 -11.05 -56.93 -30.06
CA CYS A 15 -11.61 -57.74 -31.14
C CYS A 15 -10.57 -58.16 -32.20
N LEU A 16 -9.65 -57.26 -32.56
CA LEU A 16 -8.57 -57.55 -33.51
C LEU A 16 -7.52 -58.48 -32.89
N GLY A 17 -7.14 -58.26 -31.63
CA GLY A 17 -6.24 -59.13 -30.87
C GLY A 17 -6.83 -60.52 -30.65
N TRP A 18 -8.13 -60.64 -30.37
CA TRP A 18 -8.78 -61.95 -30.23
C TRP A 18 -8.80 -62.73 -31.56
N ARG A 19 -8.96 -62.05 -32.69
CA ARG A 19 -8.93 -62.67 -34.03
C ARG A 19 -7.53 -63.01 -34.53
N LEU A 20 -6.49 -62.33 -34.04
CA LEU A 20 -5.10 -62.56 -34.45
C LEU A 20 -4.39 -63.68 -33.67
N VAL A 21 -4.97 -64.19 -32.58
CA VAL A 21 -4.26 -65.10 -31.67
C VAL A 21 -4.71 -66.56 -31.81
N GLU A 22 -4.30 -67.18 -32.90
CA GLU A 22 -4.07 -68.64 -32.98
C GLU A 22 -2.65 -69.03 -32.52
N TRP A 23 -1.82 -68.07 -32.10
CA TRP A 23 -0.42 -68.28 -31.73
C TRP A 23 -0.21 -68.33 -30.21
N HIS A 24 0.68 -69.23 -29.80
CA HIS A 24 1.28 -69.52 -28.49
C HIS A 24 0.72 -68.78 -27.23
N PRO A 25 0.40 -69.48 -26.12
CA PRO A 25 -0.23 -68.91 -24.91
C PRO A 25 0.47 -67.69 -24.30
N PHE A 26 1.80 -67.55 -24.47
CA PHE A 26 2.55 -66.37 -24.01
C PHE A 26 2.10 -65.05 -24.66
N LEU A 27 1.72 -65.05 -25.95
CA LEU A 27 1.27 -63.84 -26.65
C LEU A 27 -0.14 -63.40 -26.19
N ARG A 28 -1.00 -64.37 -25.81
CA ARG A 28 -2.32 -64.07 -25.20
C ARG A 28 -2.18 -63.34 -23.88
N TRP A 29 -1.32 -63.84 -23.00
CA TRP A 29 -1.07 -63.19 -21.70
C TRP A 29 -0.38 -61.83 -21.84
N GLY A 30 0.54 -61.68 -22.80
CA GLY A 30 1.15 -60.39 -23.12
C GLY A 30 0.13 -59.35 -23.62
N PHE A 31 -0.78 -59.75 -24.51
CA PHE A 31 -1.85 -58.88 -25.00
C PHE A 31 -2.85 -58.48 -23.90
N LEU A 32 -3.29 -59.44 -23.08
CA LEU A 32 -4.13 -59.15 -21.90
C LEU A 32 -3.43 -58.21 -20.91
N GLY A 33 -2.13 -58.41 -20.68
CA GLY A 33 -1.31 -57.50 -19.87
C GLY A 33 -1.29 -56.08 -20.43
N LEU A 34 -1.12 -55.91 -21.74
CA LEU A 34 -1.16 -54.60 -22.41
C LEU A 34 -2.54 -53.93 -22.34
N VAL A 35 -3.63 -54.69 -22.49
CA VAL A 35 -4.99 -54.15 -22.33
C VAL A 35 -5.22 -53.70 -20.89
N VAL A 36 -4.84 -54.48 -19.89
CA VAL A 36 -4.96 -54.10 -18.47
C VAL A 36 -4.10 -52.87 -18.16
N LEU A 37 -2.86 -52.81 -18.65
CA LEU A 37 -2.00 -51.63 -18.53
C LEU A 37 -2.60 -50.39 -19.20
N SER A 38 -3.19 -50.53 -20.38
CA SER A 38 -3.83 -49.43 -21.10
C SER A 38 -5.10 -48.93 -20.41
N LEU A 39 -5.92 -49.86 -19.88
CA LEU A 39 -7.12 -49.52 -19.11
C LEU A 39 -6.78 -48.86 -17.77
N THR A 40 -5.74 -49.33 -17.07
CA THR A 40 -5.26 -48.72 -15.83
C THR A 40 -4.63 -47.35 -16.08
N ALA A 41 -3.84 -47.17 -17.14
CA ALA A 41 -3.32 -45.87 -17.55
C ALA A 41 -4.45 -44.90 -17.94
N ALA A 42 -5.45 -45.34 -18.72
CA ALA A 42 -6.61 -44.52 -19.07
C ALA A 42 -7.48 -44.17 -17.85
N TRP A 43 -7.62 -45.10 -16.91
CA TRP A 43 -8.30 -44.86 -15.64
C TRP A 43 -7.54 -43.84 -14.78
N GLN A 44 -6.22 -43.97 -14.64
CA GLN A 44 -5.37 -43.00 -13.94
C GLN A 44 -5.39 -41.62 -14.61
N TRP A 45 -5.27 -41.56 -15.94
CA TRP A 45 -5.40 -40.33 -16.72
C TRP A 45 -6.74 -39.63 -16.46
N ARG A 46 -7.85 -40.39 -16.51
CA ARG A 46 -9.18 -39.83 -16.29
C ARG A 46 -9.43 -39.41 -14.84
N HIS A 47 -9.00 -40.20 -13.87
CA HIS A 47 -9.32 -39.95 -12.46
C HIS A 47 -8.42 -38.90 -11.81
N ILE A 48 -7.16 -38.80 -12.25
CA ILE A 48 -6.18 -37.89 -11.66
C ILE A 48 -6.12 -36.63 -12.52
N TRP A 49 -5.70 -36.74 -13.78
CA TRP A 49 -5.43 -35.57 -14.63
C TRP A 49 -6.69 -34.82 -15.05
N VAL A 50 -7.70 -35.50 -15.58
CA VAL A 50 -8.92 -34.82 -16.05
C VAL A 50 -9.70 -34.20 -14.89
N LYS A 51 -9.71 -34.84 -13.72
CA LYS A 51 -10.37 -34.28 -12.53
C LYS A 51 -9.66 -33.02 -12.04
N ASP A 52 -8.32 -33.05 -12.00
CA ASP A 52 -7.51 -31.91 -11.60
C ASP A 52 -7.66 -30.74 -12.59
N GLU A 53 -7.55 -31.00 -13.90
CA GLU A 53 -7.73 -29.99 -14.95
C GLU A 53 -9.13 -29.34 -14.91
N LEU A 54 -10.19 -30.14 -14.71
CA LEU A 54 -11.55 -29.61 -14.55
C LEU A 54 -11.70 -28.78 -13.26
N SER A 55 -11.07 -29.21 -12.17
CA SER A 55 -11.07 -28.49 -10.90
C SER A 55 -10.35 -27.14 -11.04
N GLN A 56 -9.17 -27.12 -11.65
CA GLN A 56 -8.41 -25.90 -11.94
C GLN A 56 -9.20 -24.98 -12.86
N ARG A 57 -9.82 -25.49 -13.94
CA ARG A 57 -10.68 -24.68 -14.82
C ARG A 57 -11.88 -24.10 -14.09
N ALA A 58 -12.53 -24.87 -13.23
CA ALA A 58 -13.64 -24.39 -12.42
C ALA A 58 -13.17 -23.30 -11.44
N PHE A 59 -12.01 -23.47 -10.81
CA PHE A 59 -11.41 -22.46 -9.95
C PHE A 59 -11.06 -21.18 -10.72
N HIS A 60 -10.43 -21.27 -11.89
CA HIS A 60 -10.11 -20.11 -12.73
C HIS A 60 -11.36 -19.32 -13.14
N GLN A 61 -12.52 -19.96 -13.32
CA GLN A 61 -13.79 -19.26 -13.59
C GLN A 61 -14.29 -18.44 -12.39
N THR A 62 -13.84 -18.77 -11.18
CA THR A 62 -14.13 -17.98 -9.97
C THR A 62 -13.22 -16.77 -9.81
N LEU A 63 -12.23 -16.57 -10.69
CA LEU A 63 -11.31 -15.42 -10.66
C LEU A 63 -11.73 -14.32 -11.64
N PRO A 64 -11.28 -13.06 -11.45
CA PRO A 64 -11.49 -12.00 -12.43
C PRO A 64 -11.00 -12.40 -13.82
N LYS A 65 -11.79 -12.10 -14.84
CA LYS A 65 -11.41 -12.40 -16.22
C LYS A 65 -10.39 -11.36 -16.71
N GLU A 66 -9.20 -11.83 -17.04
CA GLU A 66 -8.17 -11.02 -17.70
C GLU A 66 -8.29 -11.11 -19.22
N GLY A 67 -7.97 -10.01 -19.92
CA GLY A 67 -8.16 -9.90 -21.36
C GLY A 67 -9.61 -9.60 -21.77
N ASP A 68 -9.92 -9.73 -23.07
CA ASP A 68 -11.27 -9.51 -23.65
C ASP A 68 -11.70 -8.04 -23.81
N GLN A 69 -10.73 -7.11 -23.82
CA GLN A 69 -10.98 -5.71 -24.17
C GLN A 69 -10.23 -5.38 -25.46
N ALA A 70 -10.92 -5.41 -26.61
CA ALA A 70 -10.32 -5.41 -27.95
C ALA A 70 -9.30 -4.28 -28.27
N ALA A 71 -9.32 -3.18 -27.52
CA ALA A 71 -8.38 -2.06 -27.69
C ALA A 71 -7.06 -2.24 -26.91
N TYR A 72 -7.01 -3.19 -25.97
CA TYR A 72 -5.88 -3.49 -25.10
C TYR A 72 -5.18 -4.77 -25.55
N VAL A 73 -3.85 -4.77 -25.57
CA VAL A 73 -3.02 -5.84 -26.15
C VAL A 73 -2.06 -6.50 -25.16
N SER A 74 -2.09 -6.07 -23.90
CA SER A 74 -1.21 -6.50 -22.80
C SER A 74 0.24 -6.04 -22.91
N SER A 75 0.90 -5.91 -21.75
CA SER A 75 2.32 -5.55 -21.63
C SER A 75 3.26 -6.52 -22.33
N ALA A 76 2.89 -7.80 -22.42
CA ALA A 76 3.68 -8.83 -23.11
C ALA A 76 3.90 -8.48 -24.60
N THR A 77 2.91 -7.87 -25.25
CA THR A 77 3.02 -7.44 -26.65
C THR A 77 4.08 -6.34 -26.81
N CYS A 78 4.25 -5.47 -25.81
CA CYS A 78 5.19 -4.35 -25.83
C CYS A 78 6.66 -4.80 -25.77
N GLN A 79 6.96 -5.93 -25.14
CA GLN A 79 8.33 -6.40 -24.87
C GLN A 79 9.18 -6.53 -26.14
N SER A 80 8.59 -6.99 -27.25
CA SER A 80 9.33 -7.24 -28.49
C SER A 80 9.93 -5.98 -29.12
N CYS A 81 9.28 -4.83 -28.95
CA CYS A 81 9.72 -3.54 -29.49
C CYS A 81 10.37 -2.64 -28.42
N HIS A 82 9.98 -2.82 -27.15
CA HIS A 82 10.45 -2.02 -26.01
C HIS A 82 11.05 -2.87 -24.89
N PRO A 83 12.11 -3.66 -25.15
CA PRO A 83 12.65 -4.61 -24.17
C PRO A 83 13.20 -3.93 -22.91
N SER A 84 13.83 -2.75 -23.04
CA SER A 84 14.37 -2.01 -21.90
C SER A 84 13.27 -1.47 -20.98
N GLN A 85 12.25 -0.82 -21.56
CA GLN A 85 11.13 -0.29 -20.80
C GLN A 85 10.35 -1.43 -20.15
N HIS A 86 10.09 -2.52 -20.87
CA HIS A 86 9.44 -3.70 -20.32
C HIS A 86 10.24 -4.30 -19.15
N HIS A 87 11.56 -4.44 -19.27
CA HIS A 87 12.39 -4.94 -18.17
C HIS A 87 12.28 -4.05 -16.92
N SER A 88 12.39 -2.72 -17.09
CA SER A 88 12.29 -1.79 -15.96
C SER A 88 10.91 -1.74 -15.31
N TRP A 89 9.85 -1.75 -16.11
CA TRP A 89 8.48 -1.90 -15.62
C TRP A 89 8.31 -3.24 -14.89
N HIS A 90 8.87 -4.33 -15.42
CA HIS A 90 8.74 -5.64 -14.82
C HIS A 90 9.44 -5.72 -13.45
N ALA A 91 10.51 -4.97 -13.25
CA ALA A 91 11.15 -4.85 -11.94
C ALA A 91 10.40 -3.93 -10.96
N SER A 92 9.56 -3.00 -11.44
CA SER A 92 8.82 -2.06 -10.58
C SER A 92 7.69 -2.72 -9.80
N HIS A 93 7.25 -2.08 -8.71
CA HIS A 93 6.10 -2.54 -7.92
C HIS A 93 4.74 -2.35 -8.62
N HIS A 94 4.64 -1.46 -9.61
CA HIS A 94 3.43 -1.23 -10.41
C HIS A 94 2.89 -2.51 -11.06
N ARG A 95 3.77 -3.27 -11.72
CA ARG A 95 3.45 -4.57 -12.34
C ARG A 95 2.81 -5.52 -11.33
N THR A 96 3.35 -5.57 -10.12
CA THR A 96 3.05 -6.62 -9.14
C THR A 96 1.87 -6.29 -8.23
N MET A 97 1.17 -5.18 -8.48
CA MET A 97 0.22 -4.64 -7.52
C MET A 97 -1.02 -5.52 -7.32
N THR A 98 -1.54 -6.18 -8.37
CA THR A 98 -2.43 -7.33 -8.22
C THR A 98 -1.92 -8.45 -9.09
N GLN A 99 -1.88 -9.67 -8.56
CA GLN A 99 -1.45 -10.87 -9.27
C GLN A 99 -2.30 -12.07 -8.86
N PHE A 100 -2.31 -13.09 -9.70
CA PHE A 100 -2.75 -14.42 -9.26
C PHE A 100 -1.78 -14.98 -8.22
N VAL A 101 -2.29 -15.77 -7.29
CA VAL A 101 -1.45 -16.44 -6.30
C VAL A 101 -0.65 -17.56 -6.96
N SER A 102 0.66 -17.53 -6.79
CA SER A 102 1.61 -18.56 -7.24
C SER A 102 2.86 -18.55 -6.35
N GLN A 103 3.66 -19.62 -6.40
CA GLN A 103 4.90 -19.71 -5.61
C GLN A 103 5.91 -18.61 -5.94
N ASP A 104 5.93 -18.15 -7.20
CA ASP A 104 6.81 -17.07 -7.66
C ASP A 104 6.37 -15.70 -7.13
N ALA A 105 5.07 -15.52 -6.92
CA ALA A 105 4.49 -14.23 -6.61
C ALA A 105 4.34 -14.00 -5.09
N VAL A 106 4.08 -15.06 -4.32
CA VAL A 106 4.01 -14.98 -2.85
C VAL A 106 5.42 -14.83 -2.26
N LEU A 107 5.65 -13.74 -1.53
CA LEU A 107 6.95 -13.40 -0.95
C LEU A 107 7.29 -14.28 0.25
N ALA A 108 6.28 -14.68 1.03
CA ALA A 108 6.46 -15.56 2.18
C ALA A 108 6.97 -16.95 1.76
N ARG A 109 8.05 -17.42 2.39
CA ARG A 109 8.66 -18.74 2.12
C ARG A 109 8.28 -19.73 3.22
N PHE A 110 7.39 -20.67 2.91
CA PHE A 110 6.91 -21.70 3.83
C PHE A 110 6.35 -22.89 3.03
N GLU A 111 6.36 -24.08 3.60
CA GLU A 111 5.55 -25.21 3.10
C GLU A 111 4.15 -25.19 3.74
N LYS A 112 4.13 -24.92 5.06
CA LYS A 112 2.95 -24.90 5.90
C LYS A 112 3.12 -23.89 7.03
N VAL A 113 2.08 -23.12 7.35
CA VAL A 113 2.06 -22.22 8.50
C VAL A 113 0.72 -22.29 9.23
N SER A 114 0.79 -22.32 10.58
CA SER A 114 -0.37 -22.26 11.46
C SER A 114 -0.50 -20.84 12.01
N LEU A 115 -1.68 -20.27 11.86
CA LEU A 115 -2.05 -18.92 12.25
C LEU A 115 -3.24 -18.98 13.22
N ASN A 116 -3.43 -17.94 14.00
CA ASN A 116 -4.55 -17.81 14.93
C ASN A 116 -5.26 -16.47 14.71
N TYR A 117 -6.48 -16.53 14.19
CA TYR A 117 -7.34 -15.36 14.06
C TYR A 117 -8.27 -15.29 15.27
N LEU A 118 -7.89 -14.55 16.31
CA LEU A 118 -8.75 -14.28 17.48
C LEU A 118 -9.30 -15.55 18.13
N GLY A 119 -8.41 -16.51 18.42
CA GLY A 119 -8.75 -17.81 18.97
C GLY A 119 -9.15 -18.86 17.92
N ARG A 120 -9.33 -18.50 16.65
CA ARG A 120 -9.71 -19.42 15.57
C ARG A 120 -8.47 -19.89 14.78
N PRO A 121 -8.25 -21.21 14.64
CA PRO A 121 -7.10 -21.72 13.91
C PRO A 121 -7.27 -21.50 12.40
N ILE A 122 -6.20 -21.06 11.74
CA ILE A 122 -6.08 -21.00 10.28
C ILE A 122 -4.80 -21.70 9.88
N GLU A 123 -4.86 -22.59 8.90
CA GLU A 123 -3.68 -23.30 8.39
C GLU A 123 -3.49 -23.01 6.91
N LEU A 124 -2.35 -22.41 6.56
CA LEU A 124 -1.94 -22.21 5.17
C LEU A 124 -0.98 -23.30 4.75
N SER A 125 -1.15 -23.84 3.55
CA SER A 125 -0.23 -24.83 2.97
C SER A 125 -0.21 -24.78 1.45
N TRP A 126 0.95 -25.07 0.88
CA TRP A 126 1.09 -25.28 -0.55
C TRP A 126 0.77 -26.73 -0.94
N GLU A 127 -0.04 -26.89 -1.97
CA GLU A 127 -0.26 -28.18 -2.66
C GLU A 127 -0.01 -27.96 -4.15
N GLY A 128 1.16 -28.40 -4.64
CA GLY A 128 1.63 -27.99 -5.96
C GLY A 128 1.78 -26.47 -6.06
N ASP A 129 1.22 -25.87 -7.10
CA ASP A 129 1.26 -24.41 -7.32
C ASP A 129 0.12 -23.65 -6.64
N SER A 130 -0.73 -24.34 -5.86
CA SER A 130 -1.92 -23.76 -5.24
C SER A 130 -1.72 -23.55 -3.74
N LEU A 131 -2.04 -22.34 -3.27
CA LEU A 131 -2.05 -22.00 -1.86
C LEU A 131 -3.45 -22.22 -1.27
N TRP A 132 -3.52 -23.02 -0.21
CA TRP A 132 -4.76 -23.38 0.46
C TRP A 132 -4.80 -22.88 1.90
N ALA A 133 -5.95 -22.37 2.33
CA ALA A 133 -6.29 -22.05 3.70
C ALA A 133 -7.34 -23.03 4.24
N THR A 134 -7.04 -23.68 5.35
CA THR A 134 -8.02 -24.43 6.16
C THR A 134 -8.45 -23.53 7.31
N MET A 135 -9.72 -23.10 7.31
CA MET A 135 -10.23 -22.11 8.26
C MET A 135 -11.75 -22.23 8.42
N ASP A 136 -12.28 -21.64 9.49
CA ASP A 136 -13.73 -21.46 9.65
C ASP A 136 -14.31 -20.57 8.55
N GLU A 137 -15.61 -20.67 8.33
CA GLU A 137 -16.28 -19.95 7.25
C GLU A 137 -16.05 -18.42 7.36
N PRO A 138 -15.54 -17.76 6.30
CA PRO A 138 -15.23 -16.33 6.33
C PRO A 138 -16.41 -15.45 6.73
N GLU A 139 -17.63 -15.80 6.31
CA GLU A 139 -18.82 -15.02 6.66
C GLU A 139 -19.08 -15.00 8.16
N TRP A 140 -18.91 -16.15 8.82
CA TRP A 140 -19.02 -16.24 10.27
C TRP A 140 -17.86 -15.52 10.96
N LEU A 141 -16.62 -15.75 10.51
CA LEU A 141 -15.43 -15.08 11.06
C LEU A 141 -15.52 -13.55 11.02
N PHE A 142 -16.17 -12.97 10.00
CA PHE A 142 -16.27 -11.51 9.87
C PHE A 142 -17.52 -10.90 10.51
N ASN A 143 -18.57 -11.68 10.75
CA ASN A 143 -19.84 -11.18 11.31
C ASN A 143 -20.04 -11.50 12.80
N THR A 144 -19.22 -12.35 13.40
CA THR A 144 -19.27 -12.69 14.83
C THR A 144 -18.39 -11.73 15.64
N PRO A 145 -18.81 -11.18 16.79
CA PRO A 145 -17.96 -10.32 17.62
C PRO A 145 -16.68 -11.01 18.11
N GLU A 146 -15.57 -10.27 18.26
CA GLU A 146 -14.25 -10.83 18.65
C GLU A 146 -14.32 -11.66 19.95
N ALA A 147 -15.05 -11.17 20.96
CA ALA A 147 -15.21 -11.88 22.24
C ALA A 147 -15.93 -13.23 22.10
N GLU A 148 -16.85 -13.35 21.14
CA GLU A 148 -17.60 -14.59 20.89
C GLU A 148 -16.76 -15.59 20.07
N LEU A 149 -15.90 -15.12 19.15
CA LEU A 149 -15.03 -16.00 18.35
C LEU A 149 -14.13 -16.88 19.22
N ALA A 150 -13.45 -16.26 20.20
CA ALA A 150 -12.50 -16.94 21.06
C ALA A 150 -13.18 -17.99 21.97
N GLU A 151 -14.41 -17.71 22.41
CA GLU A 151 -15.15 -18.55 23.36
C GLU A 151 -16.07 -19.58 22.68
N SER A 152 -16.30 -19.48 21.37
CA SER A 152 -17.25 -20.33 20.66
C SER A 152 -16.87 -21.81 20.66
N GLN A 153 -17.70 -22.60 21.35
CA GLN A 153 -17.61 -24.07 21.39
C GLN A 153 -18.36 -24.76 20.23
N LYS A 154 -19.08 -24.00 19.41
CA LYS A 154 -19.85 -24.51 18.26
C LYS A 154 -19.56 -23.67 17.01
N PRO A 155 -18.31 -23.64 16.53
CA PRO A 155 -17.99 -22.97 15.28
C PRO A 155 -18.69 -23.65 14.10
N PRO A 156 -18.88 -22.94 12.97
CA PRO A 156 -19.27 -23.56 11.71
C PRO A 156 -18.23 -24.60 11.27
N LEU A 157 -18.58 -25.38 10.24
CA LEU A 157 -17.64 -26.35 9.67
C LEU A 157 -16.41 -25.64 9.10
N THR A 158 -15.23 -26.00 9.61
CA THR A 158 -13.95 -25.65 9.01
C THR A 158 -13.86 -26.21 7.59
N GLN A 159 -13.47 -25.37 6.65
CA GLN A 159 -13.43 -25.67 5.21
C GLN A 159 -12.06 -25.32 4.63
N ARG A 160 -11.79 -25.82 3.42
CA ARG A 160 -10.59 -25.51 2.65
C ARG A 160 -10.91 -24.52 1.54
N TYR A 161 -10.17 -23.41 1.49
CA TYR A 161 -10.30 -22.35 0.50
C TYR A 161 -8.98 -22.21 -0.26
N GLN A 162 -9.05 -22.22 -1.59
CA GLN A 162 -7.89 -21.90 -2.43
C GLN A 162 -7.80 -20.38 -2.58
N LEU A 163 -6.63 -19.82 -2.31
CA LEU A 163 -6.36 -18.39 -2.49
C LEU A 163 -6.17 -18.10 -3.98
N GLY A 164 -6.87 -17.09 -4.49
CA GLY A 164 -6.96 -16.83 -5.93
C GLY A 164 -6.17 -15.61 -6.38
N LEU A 165 -6.27 -14.52 -5.64
CA LEU A 165 -5.56 -13.27 -5.93
C LEU A 165 -4.73 -12.83 -4.73
N MET A 166 -3.73 -12.01 -5.02
CA MET A 166 -3.04 -11.20 -4.04
C MET A 166 -2.89 -9.76 -4.53
N THR A 167 -2.79 -8.84 -3.59
CA THR A 167 -2.64 -7.39 -3.82
C THR A 167 -1.55 -6.83 -2.93
N GLY A 168 -0.67 -6.02 -3.48
CA GLY A 168 0.51 -5.49 -2.78
C GLY A 168 1.77 -6.32 -3.05
N ALA A 169 2.92 -5.64 -3.04
CA ALA A 169 4.20 -6.25 -3.39
C ALA A 169 5.43 -5.61 -2.73
N HIS A 170 5.29 -4.41 -2.16
CA HIS A 170 6.42 -3.68 -1.59
C HIS A 170 6.51 -3.91 -0.08
N HIS A 171 5.63 -3.28 0.70
CA HIS A 171 5.63 -3.41 2.17
C HIS A 171 4.74 -4.54 2.68
N MET A 172 3.68 -4.90 1.94
CA MET A 172 2.71 -5.90 2.36
C MET A 172 2.08 -6.66 1.20
N GLN A 173 1.65 -7.90 1.44
CA GLN A 173 0.82 -8.69 0.53
C GLN A 173 -0.49 -9.08 1.20
N VAL A 174 -1.60 -8.67 0.59
CA VAL A 174 -2.97 -9.00 0.98
C VAL A 174 -3.49 -10.09 0.07
N PHE A 175 -4.24 -11.04 0.60
CA PHE A 175 -4.73 -12.20 -0.15
C PHE A 175 -6.24 -12.21 -0.25
N TRP A 176 -6.74 -12.87 -1.29
CA TRP A 176 -8.17 -12.95 -1.57
C TRP A 176 -8.59 -14.38 -1.89
N ILE A 177 -9.76 -14.74 -1.39
CA ILE A 177 -10.42 -16.02 -1.62
C ILE A 177 -11.68 -15.81 -2.47
N PRO A 178 -11.99 -16.70 -3.43
CA PRO A 178 -13.26 -16.63 -4.14
C PRO A 178 -14.45 -16.77 -3.17
N SER A 179 -15.46 -15.92 -3.32
CA SER A 179 -16.66 -15.96 -2.48
C SER A 179 -17.65 -17.07 -2.85
N GLY A 180 -17.43 -17.74 -3.99
CA GLY A 180 -18.39 -18.68 -4.59
C GLY A 180 -19.54 -18.00 -5.35
N GLN A 181 -19.59 -16.66 -5.40
CA GLN A 181 -20.65 -15.90 -6.07
C GLN A 181 -20.13 -15.24 -7.35
N GLY A 182 -20.24 -15.96 -8.48
CA GLY A 182 -19.61 -15.55 -9.74
C GLY A 182 -18.09 -15.55 -9.60
N ASN A 183 -17.44 -14.42 -9.89
CA ASN A 183 -16.00 -14.23 -9.64
C ASN A 183 -15.67 -13.13 -8.61
N ALA A 184 -16.61 -12.90 -7.68
CA ALA A 184 -16.36 -12.02 -6.54
C ALA A 184 -15.28 -12.62 -5.61
N GLN A 185 -14.36 -11.78 -5.17
CA GLN A 185 -13.28 -12.13 -4.26
C GLN A 185 -13.49 -11.44 -2.92
N ARG A 186 -13.25 -12.18 -1.85
CA ARG A 186 -13.35 -11.74 -0.46
C ARG A 186 -11.97 -11.74 0.19
N ILE A 187 -11.75 -10.82 1.10
CA ILE A 187 -10.50 -10.70 1.85
C ILE A 187 -10.16 -11.96 2.64
N PHE A 188 -8.91 -12.40 2.59
CA PHE A 188 -8.34 -13.38 3.51
C PHE A 188 -7.96 -12.67 4.83
N PRO A 189 -8.24 -13.24 6.03
CA PRO A 189 -8.09 -12.52 7.30
C PRO A 189 -6.68 -12.05 7.65
N PHE A 190 -5.65 -12.58 6.99
CA PHE A 190 -4.24 -12.24 7.21
C PHE A 190 -3.61 -11.60 5.97
N CYS A 191 -2.62 -10.75 6.22
CA CYS A 191 -1.68 -10.28 5.21
C CYS A 191 -0.25 -10.61 5.66
N PHE A 192 0.69 -10.53 4.72
CA PHE A 192 2.10 -10.73 4.99
C PHE A 192 2.83 -9.39 4.97
N LEU A 193 3.53 -9.05 6.05
CA LEU A 193 4.42 -7.89 6.13
C LEU A 193 5.81 -8.30 5.66
N THR A 194 6.28 -7.63 4.61
CA THR A 194 7.53 -8.02 3.94
C THR A 194 8.74 -7.67 4.80
N GLU A 195 8.74 -6.52 5.47
CA GLU A 195 9.88 -6.11 6.30
C GLU A 195 10.03 -6.98 7.57
N ASP A 196 8.91 -7.38 8.16
CA ASP A 196 8.89 -8.24 9.34
C ASP A 196 9.02 -9.74 9.01
N GLN A 197 8.87 -10.10 7.72
CA GLN A 197 8.75 -11.48 7.25
C GLN A 197 7.67 -12.27 8.04
N ARG A 198 6.53 -11.62 8.30
CA ARG A 198 5.51 -12.14 9.23
C ARG A 198 4.09 -12.00 8.71
N TRP A 199 3.26 -13.00 9.00
CA TRP A 199 1.81 -12.95 8.84
C TRP A 199 1.15 -12.23 10.01
N VAL A 200 0.29 -11.26 9.71
CA VAL A 200 -0.47 -10.49 10.71
C VAL A 200 -1.93 -10.34 10.28
N PRO A 201 -2.89 -10.21 11.22
CA PRO A 201 -4.27 -9.97 10.85
C PRO A 201 -4.39 -8.68 10.03
N PHE A 202 -5.10 -8.74 8.92
CA PHE A 202 -5.24 -7.61 7.99
C PHE A 202 -5.90 -6.38 8.66
N LYS A 203 -6.76 -6.62 9.65
CA LYS A 203 -7.40 -5.53 10.43
C LYS A 203 -6.38 -4.67 11.19
N ASP A 204 -5.23 -5.22 11.53
CA ASP A 204 -4.21 -4.60 12.38
C ASP A 204 -3.13 -3.84 11.58
N THR A 205 -3.23 -3.81 10.24
CA THR A 205 -2.27 -3.11 9.36
C THR A 205 -2.68 -1.70 8.94
N PHE A 206 -3.83 -1.22 9.43
CA PHE A 206 -4.29 0.14 9.21
C PHE A 206 -4.52 0.83 10.54
N LEU A 207 -4.53 2.16 10.50
CA LEU A 207 -4.98 2.91 11.66
C LEU A 207 -6.50 2.91 11.65
N ARG A 208 -7.07 2.04 12.47
CA ARG A 208 -8.50 1.76 12.49
C ARG A 208 -9.02 1.71 13.92
N ASP A 209 -10.25 2.19 14.11
CA ASP A 209 -10.95 2.13 15.39
C ASP A 209 -10.94 0.71 15.95
N PRO A 210 -10.32 0.49 17.14
CA PRO A 210 -10.25 -0.81 17.79
C PRO A 210 -11.61 -1.41 18.15
N SER A 211 -12.67 -0.58 18.20
CA SER A 211 -14.04 -1.03 18.47
C SER A 211 -14.78 -1.55 17.23
N MET A 212 -14.28 -1.25 16.03
CA MET A 212 -14.90 -1.76 14.81
C MET A 212 -14.68 -3.27 14.69
N SER A 213 -15.76 -3.99 14.36
CA SER A 213 -15.72 -5.41 14.05
C SER A 213 -14.82 -5.70 12.84
N HIS A 214 -14.62 -6.99 12.59
CA HIS A 214 -13.80 -7.50 11.50
C HIS A 214 -14.09 -6.83 10.16
N TYR A 215 -13.06 -6.81 9.31
CA TYR A 215 -13.14 -6.12 8.05
C TYR A 215 -13.39 -7.09 6.90
N ASP A 216 -14.65 -7.13 6.46
CA ASP A 216 -15.02 -7.83 5.25
C ASP A 216 -14.92 -6.90 4.04
N GLN A 217 -13.98 -7.18 3.14
CA GLN A 217 -13.76 -6.41 1.92
C GLN A 217 -13.94 -7.28 0.68
N SER A 218 -14.37 -6.62 -0.40
CA SER A 218 -14.38 -7.21 -1.74
C SER A 218 -13.36 -6.53 -2.65
N TRP A 219 -12.41 -7.30 -3.18
CA TRP A 219 -11.42 -6.79 -4.13
C TRP A 219 -12.08 -6.10 -5.33
N ASN A 220 -13.19 -6.68 -5.81
CA ASN A 220 -13.95 -6.24 -6.98
C ASN A 220 -14.65 -4.88 -6.76
N ALA A 221 -14.77 -4.41 -5.52
CA ALA A 221 -15.34 -3.10 -5.19
C ALA A 221 -14.27 -2.12 -4.68
N ASN A 222 -13.36 -2.60 -3.85
CA ASN A 222 -12.39 -1.78 -3.13
C ASN A 222 -11.09 -1.55 -3.92
N CYS A 223 -10.51 -2.61 -4.51
CA CYS A 223 -9.13 -2.57 -5.03
C CYS A 223 -9.04 -2.41 -6.55
N ILE A 224 -10.04 -2.91 -7.29
CA ILE A 224 -10.08 -2.85 -8.76
C ILE A 224 -10.01 -1.42 -9.31
N ASN A 225 -10.34 -0.41 -8.51
CA ASN A 225 -10.36 0.99 -8.94
C ASN A 225 -8.96 1.52 -9.27
N CYS A 226 -7.92 0.95 -8.66
CA CYS A 226 -6.56 1.46 -8.71
C CYS A 226 -5.50 0.38 -8.98
N HIS A 227 -5.77 -0.90 -8.72
CA HIS A 227 -4.74 -1.96 -8.74
C HIS A 227 -4.78 -2.88 -9.96
N VAL A 228 -5.42 -2.44 -11.05
CA VAL A 228 -5.53 -3.17 -12.32
C VAL A 228 -5.52 -2.20 -13.49
N THR A 229 -5.37 -2.74 -14.71
CA THR A 229 -5.50 -1.97 -15.94
C THR A 229 -6.92 -2.12 -16.51
N GLN A 230 -7.64 -1.00 -16.63
CA GLN A 230 -9.01 -0.91 -17.14
C GLN A 230 -9.98 -1.94 -16.51
N GLY A 231 -10.20 -1.83 -15.20
CA GLY A 231 -11.13 -2.69 -14.47
C GLY A 231 -12.60 -2.40 -14.73
N ARG A 232 -13.42 -3.47 -14.76
CA ARG A 232 -14.88 -3.44 -14.85
C ARG A 232 -15.47 -4.38 -13.79
N PRO A 233 -16.01 -3.86 -12.67
CA PRO A 233 -16.57 -4.69 -11.60
C PRO A 233 -17.68 -5.65 -12.04
N MET A 234 -18.60 -5.20 -12.89
CA MET A 234 -19.72 -5.99 -13.44
C MET A 234 -20.52 -6.79 -12.36
N PRO A 235 -21.16 -6.12 -11.39
CA PRO A 235 -22.01 -6.79 -10.42
C PRO A 235 -23.26 -7.38 -11.09
N THR A 236 -23.59 -8.62 -10.75
CA THR A 236 -24.80 -9.33 -11.21
C THR A 236 -25.85 -9.45 -10.10
N SER A 237 -25.43 -9.30 -8.84
CA SER A 237 -26.29 -9.18 -7.65
C SER A 237 -25.53 -8.38 -6.58
N PRO A 238 -26.11 -8.11 -5.40
CA PRO A 238 -25.37 -7.48 -4.29
C PRO A 238 -24.12 -8.24 -3.83
N THR A 239 -24.03 -9.55 -4.10
CA THR A 239 -22.94 -10.42 -3.63
C THR A 239 -22.14 -11.07 -4.77
N ALA A 240 -22.67 -11.08 -5.99
CA ALA A 240 -22.07 -11.75 -7.14
C ALA A 240 -21.56 -10.77 -8.21
N THR A 241 -20.44 -11.12 -8.86
CA THR A 241 -19.85 -10.33 -9.94
C THR A 241 -19.40 -11.20 -11.13
N GLN A 242 -19.20 -10.56 -12.28
CA GLN A 242 -18.52 -11.10 -13.46
C GLN A 242 -17.38 -10.17 -13.86
N THR A 243 -16.57 -9.75 -12.89
CA THR A 243 -15.49 -8.78 -13.06
C THR A 243 -14.54 -9.14 -14.20
N ALA A 244 -14.16 -8.13 -14.97
CA ALA A 244 -13.11 -8.26 -16.00
C ALA A 244 -12.13 -7.09 -15.95
N VAL A 245 -10.90 -7.35 -16.37
CA VAL A 245 -9.80 -6.38 -16.44
C VAL A 245 -9.09 -6.53 -17.78
N ALA A 246 -8.40 -5.49 -18.27
CA ALA A 246 -7.55 -5.64 -19.44
C ALA A 246 -6.30 -6.46 -19.08
N GLU A 247 -5.67 -6.13 -17.96
CA GLU A 247 -4.51 -6.83 -17.38
C GLU A 247 -4.50 -6.60 -15.85
N LEU A 248 -4.05 -7.61 -15.10
CA LEU A 248 -3.81 -7.48 -13.65
C LEU A 248 -2.55 -6.67 -13.36
N GLY A 249 -2.59 -5.91 -12.26
CA GLY A 249 -1.55 -4.95 -11.94
C GLY A 249 -1.61 -3.70 -12.82
N ILE A 250 -0.66 -2.80 -12.62
CA ILE A 250 -0.56 -1.57 -13.40
C ILE A 250 0.35 -1.85 -14.60
N ALA A 251 -0.29 -2.19 -15.71
CA ALA A 251 0.32 -2.56 -16.98
C ALA A 251 0.72 -1.33 -17.81
N CYS A 252 1.46 -1.54 -18.90
CA CYS A 252 1.89 -0.45 -19.79
C CYS A 252 0.72 0.44 -20.24
N GLU A 253 -0.41 -0.18 -20.59
CA GLU A 253 -1.58 0.51 -21.13
C GLU A 253 -2.37 1.32 -20.08
N ALA A 254 -2.07 1.17 -18.78
CA ALA A 254 -2.62 2.04 -17.73
C ALA A 254 -2.08 3.48 -17.85
N CYS A 255 -0.83 3.63 -18.29
CA CYS A 255 -0.17 4.93 -18.47
C CYS A 255 -0.12 5.38 -19.93
N HIS A 256 -0.05 4.44 -20.88
CA HIS A 256 0.07 4.73 -22.31
C HIS A 256 -1.27 4.70 -23.07
N GLY A 257 -2.33 4.19 -22.43
CA GLY A 257 -3.63 3.99 -23.04
C GLY A 257 -3.68 2.73 -23.92
N PRO A 258 -4.85 2.44 -24.52
CA PRO A 258 -5.05 1.26 -25.36
C PRO A 258 -4.14 1.28 -26.61
N ALA A 259 -3.34 0.24 -26.79
CA ALA A 259 -2.25 0.21 -27.76
C ALA A 259 -2.53 -0.61 -29.03
N ALA A 260 -3.74 -1.17 -29.22
CA ALA A 260 -4.05 -2.00 -30.40
C ALA A 260 -3.78 -1.28 -31.74
N GLN A 261 -4.12 0.01 -31.84
CA GLN A 261 -3.83 0.80 -33.04
C GLN A 261 -2.31 1.02 -33.23
N HIS A 262 -1.60 1.29 -32.15
CA HIS A 262 -0.15 1.50 -32.16
C HIS A 262 0.58 0.25 -32.62
N VAL A 263 0.26 -0.91 -32.03
CA VAL A 263 0.87 -2.20 -32.39
C VAL A 263 0.57 -2.55 -33.85
N SER A 264 -0.70 -2.51 -34.27
CA SER A 264 -1.08 -2.81 -35.66
C SER A 264 -0.40 -1.90 -36.69
N SER A 265 -0.28 -0.61 -36.39
CA SER A 265 0.38 0.35 -37.28
C SER A 265 1.89 0.10 -37.36
N ASN A 266 2.53 -0.14 -36.21
CA ASN A 266 3.99 -0.26 -36.10
C ASN A 266 4.53 -1.70 -36.29
N HIS A 267 3.68 -2.67 -36.62
CA HIS A 267 4.12 -3.94 -37.18
C HIS A 267 4.88 -3.78 -38.51
N SER A 268 4.59 -2.71 -39.27
CA SER A 268 5.30 -2.38 -40.51
C SER A 268 6.69 -1.78 -40.23
N PRO A 269 7.80 -2.43 -40.65
CA PRO A 269 9.13 -1.86 -40.50
C PRO A 269 9.31 -0.53 -41.24
N MET A 270 8.62 -0.36 -42.38
CA MET A 270 8.68 0.86 -43.18
C MET A 270 8.09 2.06 -42.43
N ARG A 271 6.93 1.88 -41.79
CA ARG A 271 6.34 2.93 -40.94
C ARG A 271 7.28 3.31 -39.80
N ARG A 272 7.88 2.32 -39.12
CA ARG A 272 8.82 2.59 -38.02
C ARG A 272 10.04 3.38 -38.51
N TYR A 273 10.57 3.05 -39.68
CA TYR A 273 11.68 3.79 -40.28
C TYR A 273 11.29 5.23 -40.65
N GLU A 274 10.12 5.42 -41.27
CA GLU A 274 9.57 6.75 -41.57
C GLU A 274 9.38 7.58 -40.30
N GLN A 275 8.80 6.99 -39.25
CA GLN A 275 8.61 7.67 -37.96
C GLN A 275 9.93 8.00 -37.28
N HIS A 276 10.96 7.17 -37.37
CA HIS A 276 12.28 7.50 -36.81
C HIS A 276 12.92 8.73 -37.49
N GLY A 277 12.64 8.96 -38.77
CA GLY A 277 13.13 10.12 -39.51
C GLY A 277 12.31 11.41 -39.30
N LEU A 278 11.11 11.29 -38.74
CA LEU A 278 10.24 12.38 -38.39
C LEU A 278 10.43 12.61 -36.89
N GLU A 279 11.08 13.70 -36.45
CA GLU A 279 11.22 14.05 -35.02
C GLU A 279 9.87 14.41 -34.35
N LYS A 280 8.81 13.66 -34.62
CA LYS A 280 7.43 13.87 -34.18
C LYS A 280 6.99 12.67 -33.34
N PRO A 281 6.25 12.91 -32.23
CA PRO A 281 5.65 11.83 -31.45
C PRO A 281 4.73 10.94 -32.31
N ASP A 282 4.73 9.63 -32.06
CA ASP A 282 3.76 8.72 -32.67
C ASP A 282 2.35 9.03 -32.13
N PRO A 283 1.40 9.49 -32.97
CA PRO A 283 0.08 9.91 -32.49
C PRO A 283 -0.82 8.74 -32.06
N THR A 284 -0.38 7.50 -32.27
CA THR A 284 -1.17 6.30 -31.96
C THR A 284 -1.02 5.81 -30.51
N ILE A 285 -0.09 6.38 -29.75
CA ILE A 285 0.14 6.02 -28.34
C ILE A 285 0.48 7.27 -27.53
N VAL A 286 0.08 7.29 -26.26
CA VAL A 286 0.39 8.41 -25.36
C VAL A 286 1.77 8.19 -24.76
N ASN A 287 2.60 9.24 -24.73
CA ASN A 287 3.76 9.29 -23.85
C ASN A 287 3.52 10.40 -22.81
N PRO A 288 3.34 10.06 -21.52
CA PRO A 288 3.11 11.05 -20.48
C PRO A 288 4.16 12.17 -20.41
N ALA A 289 5.42 11.89 -20.78
CA ALA A 289 6.49 12.89 -20.79
C ALA A 289 6.32 13.97 -21.87
N HIS A 290 5.47 13.75 -22.88
CA HIS A 290 5.18 14.71 -23.96
C HIS A 290 3.88 15.49 -23.72
N LEU A 291 3.20 15.26 -22.59
CA LEU A 291 1.98 15.96 -22.22
C LEU A 291 2.31 17.25 -21.45
N ASP A 292 1.37 18.20 -21.44
CA ASP A 292 1.40 19.29 -20.47
C ASP A 292 1.32 18.75 -19.03
N HIS A 293 1.78 19.56 -18.06
CA HIS A 293 1.91 19.13 -16.67
C HIS A 293 0.58 18.66 -16.06
N GLU A 294 -0.56 19.26 -16.42
CA GLU A 294 -1.88 18.85 -15.93
C GLU A 294 -2.22 17.44 -16.43
N ARG A 295 -2.16 17.23 -17.75
CA ARG A 295 -2.50 15.94 -18.37
C ARG A 295 -1.53 14.84 -17.96
N SER A 296 -0.23 15.16 -17.89
CA SER A 296 0.82 14.26 -17.39
C SER A 296 0.51 13.80 -15.97
N SER A 297 0.22 14.75 -15.07
CA SER A 297 -0.10 14.46 -13.67
C SER A 297 -1.38 13.64 -13.52
N MET A 298 -2.39 13.87 -14.37
CA MET A 298 -3.63 13.09 -14.37
C MET A 298 -3.43 11.62 -14.71
N VAL A 299 -2.36 11.24 -15.42
CA VAL A 299 -2.03 9.83 -15.70
C VAL A 299 -1.73 9.08 -14.40
N CYS A 300 -0.96 9.69 -13.51
CA CYS A 300 -0.67 9.16 -12.17
C CYS A 300 -1.89 9.36 -11.24
N GLY A 301 -2.53 10.53 -11.36
CA GLY A 301 -3.67 10.95 -10.57
C GLY A 301 -4.85 10.00 -10.66
N GLN A 302 -5.01 9.24 -11.75
CA GLN A 302 -6.07 8.23 -11.84
C GLN A 302 -6.02 7.20 -10.72
N CYS A 303 -4.86 6.91 -10.13
CA CYS A 303 -4.72 6.00 -8.99
C CYS A 303 -4.30 6.75 -7.72
N HIS A 304 -3.30 7.63 -7.82
CA HIS A 304 -2.71 8.36 -6.69
C HIS A 304 -3.54 9.57 -6.24
N GLY A 305 -4.86 9.46 -6.24
CA GLY A 305 -5.78 10.57 -5.98
C GLY A 305 -7.05 10.13 -5.25
N ILE A 306 -7.66 11.07 -4.53
CA ILE A 306 -8.97 10.88 -3.91
C ILE A 306 -10.01 11.23 -4.96
N HIS A 307 -10.91 10.30 -5.27
CA HIS A 307 -11.86 10.46 -6.37
C HIS A 307 -13.30 10.30 -5.92
N TRP A 308 -14.18 11.01 -6.64
CA TRP A 308 -15.61 10.78 -6.64
C TRP A 308 -16.06 10.17 -7.96
N ILE A 309 -16.74 9.04 -7.91
CA ILE A 309 -17.32 8.38 -9.08
C ILE A 309 -18.75 8.88 -9.26
N SER A 310 -18.99 9.72 -10.26
CA SER A 310 -20.27 10.43 -10.41
C SER A 310 -21.42 9.58 -10.96
N ASP A 311 -21.12 8.60 -11.81
CA ASP A 311 -22.08 7.63 -12.35
C ASP A 311 -21.59 6.21 -12.02
N SER A 312 -22.05 5.69 -10.89
CA SER A 312 -21.65 4.36 -10.42
C SER A 312 -22.09 3.26 -11.37
N ARG A 313 -23.22 3.43 -12.09
CA ARG A 313 -23.71 2.42 -13.03
C ARG A 313 -22.83 2.35 -14.27
N ASP A 314 -22.51 3.47 -14.90
CA ASP A 314 -21.61 3.48 -16.06
C ASP A 314 -20.25 2.90 -15.69
N TYR A 315 -19.71 3.31 -14.54
CA TYR A 315 -18.47 2.78 -14.01
C TYR A 315 -18.51 1.25 -13.84
N TYR A 316 -19.55 0.70 -13.21
CA TYR A 316 -19.61 -0.74 -12.94
C TYR A 316 -19.60 -1.61 -14.20
N PHE A 317 -20.22 -1.16 -15.30
CA PHE A 317 -20.33 -1.96 -16.53
C PHE A 317 -19.27 -1.62 -17.59
N ASN A 318 -18.78 -0.38 -17.61
CA ASN A 318 -17.85 0.10 -18.64
C ASN A 318 -16.47 0.49 -18.10
N GLY A 319 -16.29 0.52 -16.78
CA GLY A 319 -15.08 0.97 -16.12
C GLY A 319 -14.89 2.48 -16.19
N PHE A 320 -13.70 2.96 -15.86
CA PHE A 320 -13.38 4.38 -16.01
C PHE A 320 -13.35 4.79 -17.49
N ARG A 321 -13.86 5.99 -17.77
CA ARG A 321 -13.84 6.61 -19.11
C ARG A 321 -12.58 7.41 -19.34
N TYR A 322 -11.83 7.74 -18.28
CA TYR A 322 -10.52 8.33 -18.40
C TYR A 322 -9.60 7.46 -19.29
N ARG A 323 -8.84 8.12 -20.16
CA ARG A 323 -7.75 7.52 -20.92
C ARG A 323 -6.54 8.44 -20.77
N PRO A 324 -5.32 7.90 -20.69
CA PRO A 324 -4.11 8.71 -20.66
C PRO A 324 -4.10 9.78 -21.76
N GLY A 325 -3.59 10.97 -21.44
CA GLY A 325 -3.67 12.16 -22.32
C GLY A 325 -5.03 12.89 -22.32
N GLY A 326 -6.08 12.28 -21.75
CA GLY A 326 -7.37 12.92 -21.50
C GLY A 326 -7.40 13.74 -20.22
N ARG A 327 -8.60 14.25 -19.86
CA ARG A 327 -8.86 14.86 -18.55
C ARG A 327 -9.55 13.85 -17.64
N LEU A 328 -9.11 13.80 -16.38
CA LEU A 328 -9.55 12.81 -15.38
C LEU A 328 -11.00 13.04 -14.92
N ASP A 329 -11.49 14.28 -15.00
CA ASP A 329 -12.84 14.72 -14.60
C ASP A 329 -14.02 13.98 -15.25
N ARG A 330 -13.79 13.20 -16.30
CA ARG A 330 -14.80 12.34 -16.93
C ARG A 330 -15.06 11.10 -16.08
N ASN A 331 -16.22 11.04 -15.44
CA ASN A 331 -16.75 9.96 -14.58
C ASN A 331 -15.91 9.55 -13.35
N LYS A 332 -14.71 10.13 -13.18
CA LYS A 332 -13.83 9.96 -12.00
C LYS A 332 -13.28 11.32 -11.55
N LYS A 333 -14.04 12.08 -10.77
CA LYS A 333 -13.69 13.46 -10.40
C LYS A 333 -12.67 13.50 -9.26
N PRO A 334 -11.49 14.12 -9.43
CA PRO A 334 -10.58 14.35 -8.31
C PRO A 334 -11.21 15.23 -7.24
N ILE A 335 -11.07 14.84 -5.98
CA ILE A 335 -11.50 15.62 -4.82
C ILE A 335 -10.42 16.63 -4.48
N ARG A 336 -10.82 17.90 -4.42
CA ARG A 336 -10.01 19.02 -3.96
C ARG A 336 -10.67 19.62 -2.73
N ALA A 337 -10.16 19.31 -1.55
CA ALA A 337 -10.82 19.63 -0.28
C ALA A 337 -11.04 21.14 -0.09
N THR A 338 -10.05 21.96 -0.49
CA THR A 338 -10.09 23.43 -0.47
C THR A 338 -11.11 24.01 -1.46
N ARG A 339 -11.48 23.24 -2.49
CA ARG A 339 -12.34 23.66 -3.62
C ARG A 339 -13.63 22.87 -3.74
N LEU A 340 -14.08 22.17 -2.69
CA LEU A 340 -15.30 21.35 -2.73
C LEU A 340 -16.56 22.09 -3.21
N LYS A 341 -16.61 23.42 -3.03
CA LYS A 341 -17.71 24.27 -3.52
C LYS A 341 -17.83 24.26 -5.06
N GLU A 342 -16.77 23.92 -5.77
CA GLU A 342 -16.74 23.76 -7.24
C GLU A 342 -17.40 22.45 -7.69
N LEU A 343 -17.69 21.52 -6.76
CA LEU A 343 -18.34 20.24 -7.01
C LEU A 343 -19.61 20.07 -6.14
N PRO A 344 -20.73 20.76 -6.46
CA PRO A 344 -21.93 20.78 -5.61
C PRO A 344 -22.50 19.39 -5.30
N GLU A 345 -22.48 18.48 -6.29
CA GLU A 345 -22.96 17.10 -6.15
C GLU A 345 -22.10 16.30 -5.16
N VAL A 346 -20.78 16.51 -5.18
CA VAL A 346 -19.85 15.87 -4.26
C VAL A 346 -20.00 16.47 -2.87
N LEU A 347 -20.09 17.79 -2.78
CA LEU A 347 -20.25 18.49 -1.51
C LEU A 347 -21.49 17.99 -0.75
N GLN A 348 -22.61 17.77 -1.45
CA GLN A 348 -23.82 17.23 -0.82
C GLN A 348 -23.62 15.80 -0.30
N ALA A 349 -22.98 14.93 -1.09
CA ALA A 349 -22.75 13.55 -0.69
C ALA A 349 -21.73 13.44 0.46
N VAL A 350 -20.67 14.23 0.42
CA VAL A 350 -19.67 14.32 1.49
C VAL A 350 -20.28 14.85 2.79
N LYS A 351 -21.24 15.79 2.73
CA LYS A 351 -21.99 16.24 3.93
C LYS A 351 -22.78 15.11 4.59
N GLN A 352 -23.19 14.08 3.85
CA GLN A 352 -23.86 12.91 4.40
C GLN A 352 -22.89 11.87 4.95
N GLN A 353 -21.59 12.03 4.70
CA GLN A 353 -20.50 11.15 5.15
C GLN A 353 -19.55 11.94 6.06
N PRO A 354 -19.89 12.17 7.33
CA PRO A 354 -19.17 13.10 8.21
C PRO A 354 -17.69 12.76 8.40
N ARG A 355 -17.30 11.50 8.17
CA ARG A 355 -15.91 11.05 8.25
C ARG A 355 -15.13 11.13 6.93
N PHE A 356 -15.78 11.28 5.77
CA PHE A 356 -15.12 11.19 4.47
C PHE A 356 -13.90 12.10 4.36
N LEU A 357 -14.05 13.37 4.78
CA LEU A 357 -12.96 14.35 4.78
C LEU A 357 -12.00 14.13 5.95
N ALA A 358 -12.52 13.96 7.16
CA ALA A 358 -11.68 13.87 8.36
C ALA A 358 -10.74 12.65 8.36
N ASP A 359 -11.13 11.57 7.69
CA ASP A 359 -10.32 10.35 7.56
C ASP A 359 -9.29 10.43 6.41
N ARG A 360 -9.29 11.51 5.61
CA ARG A 360 -8.42 11.66 4.42
C ARG A 360 -7.63 12.95 4.38
N PHE A 361 -8.13 13.98 5.05
CA PHE A 361 -7.59 15.33 5.02
C PHE A 361 -7.48 15.92 6.42
N TRP A 362 -6.47 16.75 6.61
CA TRP A 362 -6.41 17.75 7.66
C TRP A 362 -7.51 18.81 7.46
N PRO A 363 -7.88 19.58 8.51
CA PRO A 363 -8.93 20.59 8.40
C PRO A 363 -8.70 21.70 7.35
N ASP A 364 -7.46 21.96 6.96
CA ASP A 364 -7.09 22.88 5.87
C ASP A 364 -7.25 22.27 4.46
N GLY A 365 -7.59 20.98 4.38
CA GLY A 365 -7.70 20.25 3.13
C GLY A 365 -6.41 19.57 2.70
N MET A 366 -5.36 19.57 3.54
CA MET A 366 -4.15 18.84 3.22
C MET A 366 -4.32 17.33 3.37
N VAL A 367 -3.81 16.57 2.42
CA VAL A 367 -3.91 15.10 2.41
C VAL A 367 -3.18 14.51 3.63
N ARG A 368 -3.88 13.63 4.35
CA ARG A 368 -3.39 12.98 5.57
C ARG A 368 -3.09 11.48 5.38
N VAL A 369 -3.50 10.91 4.25
CA VAL A 369 -3.31 9.48 3.93
C VAL A 369 -2.48 9.26 2.66
N SER A 370 -1.73 8.16 2.60
CA SER A 370 -0.85 7.81 1.48
C SER A 370 -1.62 7.41 0.22
N GLY A 371 -0.92 7.24 -0.90
CA GLY A 371 -1.49 6.80 -2.16
C GLY A 371 -2.42 7.86 -2.78
N ARG A 372 -2.30 9.12 -2.35
CA ARG A 372 -3.16 10.26 -2.70
C ARG A 372 -2.33 11.50 -3.06
N GLU A 373 -1.09 11.28 -3.50
CA GLU A 373 -0.08 12.30 -3.74
C GLU A 373 -0.51 13.33 -4.80
N PHE A 374 -1.21 12.90 -5.86
CA PHE A 374 -1.77 13.81 -6.86
C PHE A 374 -2.75 14.79 -6.24
N THR A 375 -3.61 14.33 -5.31
CA THR A 375 -4.57 15.22 -4.63
C THR A 375 -3.87 16.30 -3.80
N GLY A 376 -2.74 15.99 -3.17
CA GLY A 376 -1.93 17.02 -2.51
C GLY A 376 -1.24 17.95 -3.51
N MET A 377 -0.56 17.38 -4.51
CA MET A 377 0.24 18.13 -5.48
C MET A 377 -0.57 19.17 -6.25
N VAL A 378 -1.81 18.87 -6.64
CA VAL A 378 -2.65 19.83 -7.38
C VAL A 378 -3.11 21.03 -6.55
N GLU A 379 -2.95 21.00 -5.23
CA GLU A 379 -3.18 22.14 -4.32
C GLU A 379 -1.90 22.98 -4.13
N SER A 380 -0.74 22.51 -4.60
CA SER A 380 0.52 23.22 -4.44
C SER A 380 0.60 24.47 -5.33
N PRO A 381 1.24 25.56 -4.88
CA PRO A 381 1.56 26.69 -5.75
C PRO A 381 2.43 26.29 -6.95
N CYS A 382 3.29 25.27 -6.79
CA CYS A 382 4.16 24.74 -7.83
C CYS A 382 3.36 24.14 -9.01
N TYR A 383 2.22 23.51 -8.73
CA TYR A 383 1.29 23.03 -9.75
C TYR A 383 0.39 24.15 -10.26
N GLU A 384 -0.24 24.92 -9.36
CA GLU A 384 -1.25 25.92 -9.74
C GLU A 384 -0.71 27.11 -10.52
N LYS A 385 0.55 27.50 -10.25
CA LYS A 385 1.20 28.68 -10.83
C LYS A 385 2.43 28.33 -11.67
N GLY A 386 2.86 27.07 -11.63
CA GLY A 386 4.03 26.57 -12.35
C GLY A 386 3.65 25.48 -13.35
N SER A 387 4.57 24.55 -13.56
CA SER A 387 4.40 23.41 -14.45
C SER A 387 4.84 22.10 -13.79
N LEU A 388 4.71 22.03 -12.45
CA LEU A 388 5.05 20.82 -11.71
C LEU A 388 4.17 19.65 -12.17
N SER A 389 4.79 18.51 -12.40
CA SER A 389 4.10 17.24 -12.62
C SER A 389 4.78 16.11 -11.86
N CYS A 390 4.13 14.95 -11.77
CA CYS A 390 4.74 13.76 -11.18
C CYS A 390 6.09 13.42 -11.86
N LEU A 391 6.19 13.63 -13.18
CA LEU A 391 7.40 13.38 -13.96
C LEU A 391 8.47 14.47 -13.83
N SER A 392 8.22 15.54 -13.08
CA SER A 392 9.28 16.47 -12.69
C SER A 392 10.29 15.77 -11.79
N CYS A 393 9.82 14.96 -10.84
CA CYS A 393 10.67 14.23 -9.88
C CYS A 393 10.80 12.74 -10.19
N HIS A 394 9.73 12.07 -10.65
CA HIS A 394 9.74 10.63 -10.90
C HIS A 394 10.09 10.28 -12.35
N GLN A 395 10.62 9.06 -12.54
CA GLN A 395 10.80 8.43 -13.84
C GLN A 395 10.20 7.02 -13.82
N MET A 396 9.41 6.66 -14.82
CA MET A 396 8.67 5.38 -14.83
C MET A 396 9.46 4.21 -15.43
N HIS A 397 10.56 4.50 -16.13
CA HIS A 397 11.44 3.49 -16.72
C HIS A 397 12.89 3.83 -16.44
N HIS A 398 13.62 2.84 -15.91
CA HIS A 398 15.06 2.93 -15.68
C HIS A 398 15.83 2.46 -16.92
N SER A 399 16.92 3.13 -17.26
CA SER A 399 17.73 2.84 -18.44
C SER A 399 18.74 1.69 -18.24
N GLN A 400 19.04 1.33 -17.00
CA GLN A 400 20.05 0.34 -16.65
C GLN A 400 19.45 -0.82 -15.85
N PRO A 401 19.07 -1.93 -16.49
CA PRO A 401 18.49 -3.08 -15.82
C PRO A 401 19.50 -3.83 -14.94
N GLY A 402 19.06 -4.34 -13.77
CA GLY A 402 19.85 -5.19 -12.88
C GLY A 402 21.00 -4.49 -12.14
N THR A 403 20.95 -3.16 -12.01
CA THR A 403 21.93 -2.35 -11.27
C THR A 403 21.42 -1.99 -9.88
N GLU A 404 22.31 -1.72 -8.93
CA GLU A 404 21.94 -1.20 -7.60
C GLU A 404 21.12 0.09 -7.71
N ALA A 405 21.46 0.97 -8.68
CA ALA A 405 20.68 2.18 -8.96
C ALA A 405 19.23 1.87 -9.35
N MET A 406 18.98 0.77 -10.07
CA MET A 406 17.63 0.32 -10.39
C MET A 406 16.88 -0.21 -9.16
N GLU A 407 17.59 -0.88 -8.25
CA GLU A 407 17.04 -1.40 -6.99
C GLU A 407 16.68 -0.27 -6.01
N ALA A 408 17.49 0.80 -5.96
CA ALA A 408 17.12 2.01 -5.24
C ALA A 408 15.95 2.73 -5.93
N TRP A 409 16.00 2.87 -7.26
CA TRP A 409 14.96 3.52 -8.04
C TRP A 409 13.59 2.86 -7.87
N ARG A 410 13.48 1.52 -7.85
CA ARG A 410 12.16 0.85 -7.85
C ARG A 410 11.33 1.11 -6.59
N ASP A 411 11.94 1.58 -5.51
CA ASP A 411 11.29 1.90 -4.23
C ASP A 411 10.25 3.01 -4.43
N ASP A 412 10.71 4.21 -4.80
CA ASP A 412 9.88 5.40 -5.01
C ASP A 412 9.76 5.84 -6.48
N GLN A 413 10.50 5.22 -7.38
CA GLN A 413 10.66 5.60 -8.80
C GLN A 413 11.11 7.05 -9.01
N LEU A 414 11.82 7.62 -8.05
CA LEU A 414 12.45 8.95 -8.15
C LEU A 414 13.62 8.92 -9.14
N LYS A 415 13.80 9.99 -9.92
CA LYS A 415 15.04 10.16 -10.66
C LYS A 415 16.20 10.29 -9.65
N PRO A 416 17.38 9.69 -9.92
CA PRO A 416 18.52 9.79 -9.00
C PRO A 416 18.88 11.23 -8.63
N GLU A 417 18.74 12.18 -9.57
CA GLU A 417 19.05 13.60 -9.33
C GLU A 417 17.99 14.32 -8.48
N MET A 418 16.88 13.65 -8.15
CA MET A 418 15.71 14.23 -7.46
C MET A 418 15.55 13.67 -6.04
N GLU A 419 16.53 12.94 -5.51
CA GLU A 419 16.49 12.40 -4.14
C GLU A 419 16.64 13.47 -3.05
N GLY A 420 17.08 14.68 -3.39
CA GLY A 420 17.20 15.81 -2.45
C GLY A 420 16.85 17.16 -3.08
N SER A 421 17.38 18.24 -2.51
CA SER A 421 17.05 19.64 -2.86
C SER A 421 17.13 19.99 -4.35
N ALA A 422 17.91 19.27 -5.16
CA ALA A 422 17.95 19.44 -6.61
C ALA A 422 16.57 19.38 -7.29
N ALA A 423 15.63 18.60 -6.73
CA ALA A 423 14.24 18.56 -7.20
C ALA A 423 13.49 19.88 -7.07
N CYS A 424 13.84 20.70 -6.08
CA CYS A 424 13.28 22.03 -5.91
C CYS A 424 14.09 23.06 -6.72
N LEU A 425 15.41 22.95 -6.70
CA LEU A 425 16.32 23.93 -7.31
C LEU A 425 16.22 24.00 -8.84
N GLN A 426 15.64 22.99 -9.51
CA GLN A 426 15.33 23.05 -10.95
C GLN A 426 14.42 24.23 -11.34
N CYS A 427 13.61 24.72 -10.40
CA CYS A 427 12.73 25.90 -10.60
C CYS A 427 13.08 27.04 -9.63
N HIS A 428 13.77 26.74 -8.51
CA HIS A 428 14.13 27.69 -7.47
C HIS A 428 15.63 28.04 -7.51
N GLU A 429 16.15 28.32 -8.70
CA GLU A 429 17.59 28.56 -8.94
C GLU A 429 18.18 29.67 -8.07
N SER A 430 17.38 30.70 -7.74
CA SER A 430 17.83 31.81 -6.89
C SER A 430 18.24 31.38 -5.48
N ILE A 431 17.74 30.24 -4.99
CA ILE A 431 18.08 29.69 -3.68
C ILE A 431 19.35 28.85 -3.74
N ALA A 432 19.70 28.30 -4.91
CA ALA A 432 20.84 27.40 -5.07
C ALA A 432 22.19 28.05 -4.71
N ALA A 433 22.27 29.38 -4.82
CA ALA A 433 23.48 30.14 -4.53
C ALA A 433 23.86 30.14 -3.03
N ASP A 434 22.86 30.08 -2.14
CA ASP A 434 23.06 30.12 -0.68
C ASP A 434 21.90 29.43 0.05
N ILE A 435 21.88 28.10 0.00
CA ILE A 435 20.89 27.27 0.69
C ILE A 435 20.88 27.57 2.19
N PRO A 436 22.03 27.63 2.91
CA PRO A 436 22.04 27.93 4.34
C PRO A 436 21.39 29.27 4.69
N ALA A 437 21.52 30.30 3.85
CA ALA A 437 20.84 31.58 4.08
C ALA A 437 19.32 31.47 3.99
N HIS A 438 18.79 30.52 3.20
CA HIS A 438 17.36 30.26 3.13
C HIS A 438 16.88 29.33 4.24
N THR A 439 17.60 28.23 4.50
CA THR A 439 17.15 27.17 5.41
C THR A 439 17.49 27.45 6.87
N HIS A 440 18.46 28.35 7.11
CA HIS A 440 19.05 28.62 8.43
C HIS A 440 19.69 27.37 9.08
N HIS A 441 20.04 26.37 8.28
CA HIS A 441 20.76 25.17 8.70
C HIS A 441 22.11 25.09 7.99
N SER A 442 23.08 24.36 8.55
CA SER A 442 24.33 24.07 7.83
C SER A 442 24.03 23.28 6.56
N LEU A 443 24.86 23.43 5.53
CA LEU A 443 24.62 22.81 4.23
C LEU A 443 24.54 21.27 4.32
N GLU A 444 25.34 20.68 5.20
CA GLU A 444 25.42 19.24 5.43
C GLU A 444 24.30 18.71 6.37
N SER A 445 23.53 19.59 6.99
CA SER A 445 22.42 19.19 7.85
C SER A 445 21.22 18.72 7.03
N SER A 446 20.50 17.73 7.54
CA SER A 446 19.18 17.34 7.02
C SER A 446 18.18 18.50 7.00
N GLY A 447 18.37 19.55 7.81
CA GLY A 447 17.55 20.77 7.78
C GLY A 447 17.74 21.62 6.51
N SER A 448 18.81 21.37 5.74
CA SER A 448 19.05 22.01 4.44
C SER A 448 18.47 21.24 3.25
N ASP A 449 17.86 20.08 3.49
CA ASP A 449 17.07 19.37 2.49
C ASP A 449 15.67 20.01 2.38
N CYS A 450 15.38 20.59 1.22
CA CYS A 450 14.11 21.28 0.95
C CYS A 450 12.89 20.40 1.27
N TYR A 451 13.01 19.08 1.08
CA TYR A 451 11.92 18.15 1.35
C TYR A 451 11.52 18.12 2.82
N ASN A 452 12.45 18.31 3.75
CA ASN A 452 12.14 18.17 5.18
C ASN A 452 11.28 19.32 5.72
N CYS A 453 11.37 20.50 5.11
CA CYS A 453 10.53 21.65 5.46
C CYS A 453 9.26 21.74 4.60
N HIS A 454 9.38 21.56 3.28
CA HIS A 454 8.28 21.79 2.34
C HIS A 454 7.47 20.54 2.00
N MET A 455 8.01 19.35 2.24
CA MET A 455 7.34 18.06 2.06
C MET A 455 7.49 17.20 3.32
N PRO A 456 7.06 17.70 4.50
CA PRO A 456 7.27 17.00 5.76
C PRO A 456 6.49 15.67 5.79
N HIS A 457 6.92 14.75 6.65
CA HIS A 457 6.29 13.43 6.82
C HIS A 457 4.97 13.51 7.61
N THR A 458 3.98 14.22 7.09
CA THR A 458 2.67 14.46 7.74
C THR A 458 1.54 13.57 7.22
N THR A 459 1.88 12.61 6.36
CA THR A 459 0.93 11.71 5.71
C THR A 459 1.13 10.30 6.26
N TYR A 460 0.07 9.65 6.73
CA TYR A 460 0.11 8.30 7.28
C TYR A 460 -0.21 7.25 6.20
N GLY A 461 0.53 6.15 6.17
CA GLY A 461 0.23 5.00 5.33
C GLY A 461 1.25 3.87 5.47
N LEU A 462 0.84 2.63 5.18
CA LEU A 462 1.66 1.42 5.23
C LEU A 462 2.37 1.27 6.58
N MET A 463 1.69 1.72 7.64
CA MET A 463 2.21 1.80 9.00
C MET A 463 3.55 2.57 9.11
N LYS A 464 3.71 3.63 8.32
CA LYS A 464 4.83 4.58 8.35
C LYS A 464 4.36 6.01 8.11
N ALA A 465 5.25 6.97 8.31
CA ALA A 465 5.06 8.34 7.88
C ALA A 465 5.60 8.52 6.44
N ILE A 466 4.87 9.25 5.62
CA ILE A 466 5.14 9.51 4.20
C ILE A 466 5.15 11.02 3.98
N ARG A 467 5.98 11.48 3.03
CA ARG A 467 6.09 12.88 2.67
C ARG A 467 4.80 13.43 2.08
N SER A 468 4.39 14.59 2.57
CA SER A 468 3.33 15.36 1.92
C SER A 468 3.76 15.79 0.52
N HIS A 469 2.87 15.60 -0.44
CA HIS A 469 3.04 16.13 -1.80
C HIS A 469 2.32 17.46 -2.03
N GLN A 470 1.77 18.08 -0.98
CA GLN A 470 1.12 19.39 -1.12
C GLN A 470 2.11 20.54 -1.30
N ILE A 471 3.39 20.34 -0.91
CA ILE A 471 4.49 21.29 -1.09
C ILE A 471 4.07 22.69 -0.59
N ASP A 472 4.03 22.84 0.73
CA ASP A 472 3.64 24.08 1.40
C ASP A 472 4.83 24.77 2.08
N VAL A 473 4.62 26.00 2.53
CA VAL A 473 5.61 26.75 3.33
C VAL A 473 5.25 26.56 4.80
N PRO A 474 6.21 26.19 5.68
CA PRO A 474 5.96 26.08 7.12
C PRO A 474 5.27 27.33 7.66
N SER A 475 4.15 27.13 8.36
CA SER A 475 3.33 28.20 8.90
C SER A 475 2.74 27.81 10.24
N MET A 476 3.03 28.62 11.27
CA MET A 476 2.48 28.41 12.61
C MET A 476 0.98 28.71 12.69
N GLU A 477 0.48 29.68 11.92
CA GLU A 477 -0.95 29.96 11.83
C GLU A 477 -1.74 28.72 11.35
N GLN A 478 -1.24 28.03 10.32
CA GLN A 478 -1.87 26.83 9.79
C GLN A 478 -1.84 25.68 10.81
N SER A 479 -0.71 25.42 11.47
CA SER A 479 -0.62 24.38 12.49
C SER A 479 -1.58 24.60 13.65
N LEU A 480 -1.73 25.84 14.13
CA LEU A 480 -2.66 26.16 15.22
C LEU A 480 -4.12 26.00 14.80
N LYS A 481 -4.45 26.43 13.58
CA LYS A 481 -5.82 26.36 13.06
C LYS A 481 -6.28 24.93 12.76
N THR A 482 -5.35 24.06 12.40
CA THR A 482 -5.67 22.72 11.87
C THR A 482 -5.33 21.59 12.84
N GLY A 483 -4.45 21.84 13.81
CA GLY A 483 -3.84 20.81 14.65
C GLY A 483 -2.81 19.93 13.92
N ARG A 484 -2.50 20.22 12.65
CA ARG A 484 -1.47 19.51 11.88
C ARG A 484 -0.07 19.81 12.44
N PRO A 485 0.77 18.78 12.68
CA PRO A 485 2.18 18.98 13.05
C PRO A 485 2.93 19.83 12.02
N ASN A 486 3.78 20.76 12.47
CA ASN A 486 4.67 21.52 11.59
C ASN A 486 6.01 20.81 11.39
N ALA A 487 6.67 21.09 10.26
CA ALA A 487 7.96 20.50 9.90
C ALA A 487 9.05 20.73 10.96
N CYS A 488 9.11 21.91 11.58
CA CYS A 488 10.16 22.26 12.53
C CYS A 488 10.11 21.36 13.77
N ASN A 489 8.95 21.25 14.42
CA ASN A 489 8.78 20.43 15.63
C ASN A 489 8.69 18.92 15.35
N LEU A 490 8.61 18.50 14.08
CA LEU A 490 8.77 17.11 13.68
C LEU A 490 10.26 16.69 13.61
N CYS A 491 11.19 17.64 13.48
CA CYS A 491 12.63 17.44 13.67
C CYS A 491 13.06 17.78 15.11
N HIS A 492 12.71 18.98 15.57
CA HIS A 492 13.03 19.50 16.91
C HIS A 492 11.97 19.08 17.91
N LEU A 493 11.96 17.78 18.20
CA LEU A 493 10.99 17.13 19.09
C LEU A 493 11.05 17.68 20.53
N ASP A 494 12.12 18.36 20.92
CA ASP A 494 12.38 18.96 22.22
C ASP A 494 11.91 20.43 22.33
N GLN A 495 11.38 21.01 21.26
CA GLN A 495 11.02 22.43 21.20
C GLN A 495 9.51 22.71 21.25
N THR A 496 9.16 23.88 21.77
CA THR A 496 7.77 24.35 21.92
C THR A 496 7.22 24.92 20.61
N LEU A 497 5.91 25.17 20.55
CA LEU A 497 5.31 25.92 19.43
C LEU A 497 5.75 27.38 19.42
N SER A 498 5.99 27.98 20.60
CA SER A 498 6.49 29.36 20.72
C SER A 498 7.89 29.50 20.13
N TRP A 499 8.76 28.50 20.36
CA TRP A 499 10.08 28.43 19.73
C TRP A 499 9.97 28.47 18.20
N THR A 500 9.10 27.66 17.60
CA THR A 500 8.91 27.65 16.15
C THR A 500 8.37 28.99 15.66
N ALA A 501 7.39 29.57 16.36
CA ALA A 501 6.79 30.84 15.97
C ALA A 501 7.81 31.99 15.97
N SER A 502 8.66 32.07 16.99
CA SER A 502 9.75 33.06 17.05
C SER A 502 10.76 32.88 15.92
N HIS A 503 11.18 31.65 15.60
CA HIS A 503 12.11 31.43 14.49
C HIS A 503 11.50 31.78 13.13
N LEU A 504 10.22 31.48 12.91
CA LEU A 504 9.54 31.89 11.66
C LEU A 504 9.39 33.41 11.53
N GLU A 505 9.20 34.11 12.64
CA GLU A 505 9.19 35.57 12.69
C GLU A 505 10.57 36.16 12.41
N ASP A 506 11.59 35.71 13.13
CA ASP A 506 12.96 36.22 13.03
C ASP A 506 13.58 35.95 11.65
N TRP A 507 13.35 34.76 11.09
CA TRP A 507 13.98 34.33 9.84
C TRP A 507 13.23 34.78 8.60
N TYR A 508 11.90 34.71 8.63
CA TYR A 508 11.06 34.89 7.43
C TYR A 508 10.05 36.03 7.56
N GLY A 509 10.00 36.73 8.69
CA GLY A 509 9.05 37.83 8.93
C GLY A 509 7.60 37.38 9.00
N GLN A 510 7.34 36.09 9.29
CA GLN A 510 5.96 35.63 9.51
C GLN A 510 5.48 36.14 10.87
N ALA A 511 4.36 36.87 10.90
CA ALA A 511 3.82 37.40 12.15
C ALA A 511 3.56 36.27 13.16
N LYS A 512 4.08 36.43 14.38
CA LYS A 512 3.83 35.46 15.46
C LYS A 512 2.31 35.44 15.77
N PRO A 513 1.62 34.28 15.59
CA PRO A 513 0.20 34.19 15.89
C PRO A 513 -0.05 34.15 17.40
N ASP A 514 -1.27 34.46 17.82
CA ASP A 514 -1.70 34.30 19.21
C ASP A 514 -1.69 32.81 19.60
N LEU A 515 -0.77 32.44 20.49
CA LEU A 515 -0.62 31.06 20.97
C LEU A 515 -1.55 30.83 22.18
N PRO A 516 -2.46 29.84 22.15
CA PRO A 516 -3.40 29.56 23.25
C PRO A 516 -2.71 29.31 24.60
N HIS A 517 -1.46 28.84 24.55
CA HIS A 517 -0.57 28.63 25.69
C HIS A 517 0.85 29.07 25.32
N ASP A 518 1.07 30.37 25.03
CA ASP A 518 2.42 30.88 24.68
C ASP A 518 3.46 30.58 25.78
N ASP A 519 3.02 30.51 27.03
CA ASP A 519 3.83 30.16 28.19
C ASP A 519 3.97 28.64 28.41
N ASP A 520 3.41 27.78 27.55
CA ASP A 520 3.56 26.33 27.69
C ASP A 520 5.04 25.95 27.53
N PRO A 521 5.70 25.49 28.60
CA PRO A 521 7.12 25.16 28.50
C PRO A 521 7.31 23.81 27.80
N VAL A 522 6.25 23.03 27.53
CA VAL A 522 6.39 21.66 27.04
C VAL A 522 6.54 21.62 25.52
N ALA A 523 7.42 20.74 25.05
CA ALA A 523 7.66 20.52 23.63
C ALA A 523 6.37 20.11 22.90
N ALA A 524 6.17 20.65 21.69
CA ALA A 524 4.95 20.45 20.91
C ALA A 524 4.69 18.97 20.60
N SER A 525 5.76 18.23 20.34
CA SER A 525 5.73 16.79 20.05
C SER A 525 5.07 15.97 21.17
N LEU A 526 5.16 16.39 22.44
CA LEU A 526 4.58 15.66 23.57
C LEU A 526 3.08 15.86 23.67
N HIS A 527 2.56 17.00 23.22
CA HIS A 527 1.12 17.16 23.04
C HIS A 527 0.60 16.18 21.99
N TRP A 528 1.34 16.03 20.89
CA TRP A 528 0.99 15.13 19.81
C TRP A 528 1.10 13.66 20.20
N LEU A 529 2.20 13.27 20.84
CA LEU A 529 2.49 11.90 21.25
C LEU A 529 1.54 11.40 22.35
N LEU A 530 1.23 12.24 23.34
CA LEU A 530 0.49 11.82 24.53
C LEU A 530 -1.00 12.14 24.45
N LYS A 531 -1.38 13.28 23.85
CA LYS A 531 -2.77 13.78 23.80
C LYS A 531 -3.42 13.69 22.42
N GLY A 532 -2.63 13.65 21.35
CA GLY A 532 -3.10 13.66 19.96
C GLY A 532 -4.01 12.48 19.62
N ASP A 533 -4.73 12.58 18.50
CA ASP A 533 -5.44 11.43 17.94
C ASP A 533 -4.46 10.34 17.48
N ALA A 534 -4.94 9.14 17.20
CA ALA A 534 -4.07 8.00 16.89
C ALA A 534 -3.11 8.24 15.71
N GLY A 535 -3.48 9.09 14.76
CA GLY A 535 -2.74 9.33 13.52
C GLY A 535 -1.62 10.32 13.76
N ILE A 536 -1.88 11.36 14.56
CA ILE A 536 -0.81 12.21 15.07
C ILE A 536 0.14 11.40 15.96
N ARG A 537 -0.37 10.52 16.83
CA ARG A 537 0.49 9.65 17.65
C ARG A 537 1.35 8.73 16.79
N ALA A 538 0.78 8.10 15.77
CA ALA A 538 1.52 7.27 14.80
C ALA A 538 2.63 8.07 14.10
N LEU A 539 2.29 9.24 13.54
CA LEU A 539 3.28 10.11 12.87
C LEU A 539 4.37 10.57 13.84
N THR A 540 4.00 10.97 15.05
CA THR A 540 4.96 11.47 16.05
C THR A 540 5.87 10.34 16.55
N ALA A 541 5.31 9.17 16.84
CA ALA A 541 6.08 7.98 17.22
C ALA A 541 7.10 7.61 16.12
N TRP A 542 6.70 7.68 14.85
CA TRP A 542 7.62 7.46 13.73
C TRP A 542 8.77 8.47 13.72
N HIS A 543 8.50 9.76 13.94
CA HIS A 543 9.56 10.78 13.99
C HIS A 543 10.52 10.59 15.16
N TYR A 544 10.05 10.03 16.29
CA TYR A 544 10.94 9.68 17.39
C TYR A 544 11.93 8.57 17.00
N GLY A 545 11.65 7.75 15.98
CA GLY A 545 12.62 6.80 15.41
C GLY A 545 13.44 7.35 14.24
N TRP A 546 13.10 8.54 13.72
CA TRP A 546 13.70 9.10 12.52
C TRP A 546 15.03 9.79 12.84
N GLU A 547 16.09 9.38 12.14
CA GLU A 547 17.46 9.79 12.44
C GLU A 547 17.68 11.32 12.42
N PRO A 548 17.19 12.08 11.42
CA PRO A 548 17.21 13.55 11.45
C PRO A 548 16.61 14.18 12.71
N ALA A 549 15.48 13.67 13.20
CA ALA A 549 14.83 14.20 14.39
C ALA A 549 15.62 13.86 15.67
N LYS A 550 16.15 12.63 15.75
CA LYS A 550 17.07 12.22 16.84
C LYS A 550 18.33 13.08 16.90
N GLN A 551 18.89 13.46 15.75
CA GLN A 551 20.05 14.35 15.68
C GLN A 551 19.69 15.79 16.10
N ALA A 552 18.53 16.29 15.65
CA ALA A 552 18.08 17.65 15.92
C ALA A 552 17.61 17.89 17.37
N SER A 553 17.13 16.85 18.06
CA SER A 553 16.53 16.94 19.41
C SER A 553 17.31 16.23 20.51
N GLY A 554 18.48 15.65 20.18
CA GLY A 554 19.23 14.76 21.07
C GLY A 554 18.59 13.37 21.19
N GLN A 555 19.25 12.45 21.88
CA GLN A 555 18.83 11.04 21.96
C GLN A 555 18.68 10.56 23.40
N GLY A 556 17.79 9.60 23.61
CA GLY A 556 17.62 8.85 24.85
C GLY A 556 16.40 9.28 25.67
N TRP A 557 16.08 10.58 25.76
CA TRP A 557 14.93 11.05 26.53
C TRP A 557 13.57 10.61 25.94
N GLN A 558 13.56 10.26 24.65
CA GLN A 558 12.40 9.76 23.91
C GLN A 558 11.93 8.37 24.38
N VAL A 559 12.86 7.52 24.82
CA VAL A 559 12.63 6.09 25.07
C VAL A 559 11.54 5.81 26.12
N PRO A 560 11.58 6.38 27.35
CA PRO A 560 10.53 6.12 28.35
C PRO A 560 9.16 6.62 27.91
N LEU A 561 9.11 7.67 27.07
CA LEU A 561 7.88 8.23 26.54
C LEU A 561 7.28 7.32 25.46
N LEU A 562 8.12 6.78 24.57
CA LEU A 562 7.74 5.78 23.57
C LEU A 562 7.29 4.46 24.21
N ALA A 563 7.91 4.03 25.30
CA ALA A 563 7.52 2.80 25.99
C ALA A 563 6.02 2.79 26.35
N GLY A 564 5.46 3.94 26.75
CA GLY A 564 4.02 4.06 27.03
C GLY A 564 3.10 3.98 25.81
N LEU A 565 3.62 4.07 24.59
CA LEU A 565 2.85 3.89 23.35
C LEU A 565 2.82 2.43 22.88
N LEU A 566 3.63 1.54 23.46
CA LEU A 566 3.45 0.10 23.27
C LEU A 566 2.08 -0.38 23.81
N GLU A 567 1.49 0.38 24.73
CA GLU A 567 0.15 0.14 25.27
C GLU A 567 -0.94 0.96 24.54
N ASP A 568 -0.65 1.57 23.39
CA ASP A 568 -1.67 2.29 22.61
C ASP A 568 -2.77 1.32 22.13
N PRO A 569 -4.06 1.70 22.16
CA PRO A 569 -5.12 0.80 21.73
C PRO A 569 -5.07 0.46 20.22
N TYR A 570 -4.40 1.27 19.39
CA TYR A 570 -4.27 1.02 17.95
C TYR A 570 -3.03 0.18 17.63
N SER A 571 -3.23 -0.99 17.01
CA SER A 571 -2.15 -1.93 16.61
C SER A 571 -1.07 -1.26 15.76
N ALA A 572 -1.46 -0.39 14.82
CA ALA A 572 -0.53 0.36 13.99
C ALA A 572 0.36 1.34 14.79
N VAL A 573 -0.16 1.96 15.85
CA VAL A 573 0.64 2.85 16.72
C VAL A 573 1.66 2.02 17.49
N ARG A 574 1.26 0.87 18.03
CA ARG A 574 2.17 -0.07 18.72
C ARG A 574 3.28 -0.55 17.79
N TYR A 575 2.93 -0.94 16.56
CA TYR A 575 3.90 -1.38 15.55
C TYR A 575 4.94 -0.30 15.22
N ILE A 576 4.50 0.91 14.92
CA ILE A 576 5.39 2.05 14.63
C ILE A 576 6.28 2.36 15.84
N THR A 577 5.71 2.34 17.04
CA THR A 577 6.44 2.59 18.29
C THR A 577 7.52 1.54 18.51
N GLN A 578 7.21 0.26 18.33
CA GLN A 578 8.19 -0.83 18.42
C GLN A 578 9.36 -0.63 17.46
N ARG A 579 9.08 -0.28 16.20
CA ARG A 579 10.14 0.00 15.21
C ARG A 579 10.99 1.20 15.58
N SER A 580 10.36 2.25 16.09
CA SER A 580 11.05 3.47 16.52
C SER A 580 11.97 3.19 17.71
N LEU A 581 11.51 2.39 18.69
CA LEU A 581 12.31 1.94 19.82
C LEU A 581 13.51 1.10 19.38
N LYS A 582 13.36 0.20 18.39
CA LYS A 582 14.47 -0.59 17.83
C LYS A 582 15.57 0.23 17.16
N SER A 583 15.32 1.51 16.87
CA SER A 583 16.33 2.44 16.34
C SER A 583 17.28 3.03 17.40
N TYR A 584 17.01 2.75 18.69
CA TYR A 584 17.85 3.19 19.81
C TYR A 584 18.81 2.07 20.25
N GLU A 585 19.99 2.47 20.70
CA GLU A 585 21.02 1.55 21.19
C GLU A 585 20.50 0.73 22.40
N GLY A 586 20.73 -0.59 22.37
CA GLY A 586 20.29 -1.52 23.42
C GLY A 586 18.88 -2.08 23.25
N LEU A 587 18.09 -1.56 22.30
CA LEU A 587 16.68 -1.96 22.11
C LEU A 587 16.43 -2.73 20.81
N GLN A 588 17.47 -3.10 20.07
CA GLN A 588 17.35 -3.82 18.79
C GLN A 588 16.62 -5.17 18.95
N ASP A 589 16.83 -5.83 20.08
CA ASP A 589 16.27 -7.14 20.40
C ASP A 589 14.88 -7.06 21.07
N LEU A 590 14.23 -5.88 21.06
CA LEU A 590 12.88 -5.70 21.60
C LEU A 590 11.90 -6.71 21.00
N ALA A 591 11.54 -7.71 21.80
CA ALA A 591 10.48 -8.67 21.52
C ALA A 591 9.14 -8.05 21.94
N CYS A 592 8.29 -7.79 20.97
CA CYS A 592 6.94 -7.27 21.19
C CYS A 592 6.09 -7.74 20.02
N ASP A 593 4.98 -8.43 20.32
CA ASP A 593 4.03 -8.81 19.28
C ASP A 593 2.91 -7.78 19.25
N PHE A 594 2.99 -6.73 18.41
CA PHE A 594 2.01 -5.62 18.31
C PHE A 594 0.54 -6.03 18.11
N THR A 595 0.26 -7.32 17.85
CA THR A 595 -1.08 -7.92 17.73
C THR A 595 -1.51 -8.78 18.92
N GLY A 596 -0.62 -8.99 19.90
CA GLY A 596 -0.85 -9.75 21.12
C GLY A 596 -1.82 -9.09 22.11
N ASP A 597 -1.84 -9.60 23.34
CA ASP A 597 -2.69 -9.09 24.42
C ASP A 597 -2.04 -7.95 25.21
N SER A 598 -2.81 -7.35 26.11
CA SER A 598 -2.34 -6.23 26.94
C SER A 598 -1.19 -6.59 27.88
N GLU A 599 -1.07 -7.87 28.29
CA GLU A 599 0.00 -8.33 29.19
C GLU A 599 1.33 -8.30 28.45
N SER A 600 1.38 -8.89 27.24
CA SER A 600 2.54 -8.89 26.35
C SER A 600 3.11 -7.48 26.10
N PHE A 601 2.24 -6.49 25.83
CA PHE A 601 2.70 -5.11 25.63
C PHE A 601 3.14 -4.41 26.88
N SER A 602 2.49 -4.70 28.01
CA SER A 602 2.87 -4.12 29.30
C SER A 602 4.24 -4.60 29.74
N GLU A 603 4.55 -5.88 29.52
CA GLU A 603 5.87 -6.47 29.77
C GLU A 603 6.94 -5.84 28.88
N ALA A 604 6.67 -5.69 27.58
CA ALA A 604 7.59 -5.03 26.64
C ALA A 604 7.86 -3.57 27.06
N ALA A 605 6.82 -2.82 27.45
CA ALA A 605 6.98 -1.45 27.93
C ALA A 605 7.81 -1.35 29.21
N GLN A 606 7.64 -2.29 30.14
CA GLN A 606 8.44 -2.36 31.36
C GLN A 606 9.90 -2.71 31.07
N TRP A 607 10.15 -3.68 30.19
CA TRP A 607 11.50 -4.06 29.77
C TRP A 607 12.24 -2.87 29.15
N VAL A 608 11.60 -2.15 28.21
CA VAL A 608 12.19 -0.95 27.59
C VAL A 608 12.60 0.10 28.62
N ARG A 609 11.76 0.34 29.63
CA ARG A 609 12.07 1.30 30.71
C ARG A 609 13.25 0.81 31.56
N GLN A 610 13.33 -0.47 31.87
CA GLN A 610 14.44 -1.05 32.63
C GLN A 610 15.77 -0.96 31.86
N GLU A 611 15.78 -1.27 30.57
CA GLU A 611 16.98 -1.13 29.73
C GLU A 611 17.41 0.33 29.62
N TRP A 612 16.45 1.25 29.47
CA TRP A 612 16.73 2.68 29.47
C TRP A 612 17.33 3.17 30.80
N GLU A 613 16.79 2.74 31.94
CA GLU A 613 17.32 3.07 33.26
C GLU A 613 18.75 2.56 33.48
N GLN A 614 19.08 1.38 32.92
CA GLN A 614 20.42 0.81 33.01
C GLN A 614 21.44 1.53 32.09
N THR A 615 20.99 1.96 30.91
CA THR A 615 21.84 2.61 29.89
C THR A 615 21.99 4.12 30.05
N LEU A 616 21.14 4.77 30.86
CA LEU A 616 21.15 6.20 31.21
C LEU A 616 22.50 6.73 31.75
N THR A 617 23.38 5.85 32.23
CA THR A 617 24.73 6.23 32.68
C THR A 617 25.68 6.57 31.53
N ALA A 618 25.33 6.23 30.28
CA ALA A 618 26.18 6.40 29.09
C ALA A 618 25.78 7.56 28.16
N THR A 619 24.56 8.12 28.30
CA THR A 619 24.01 9.11 27.35
C THR A 619 23.74 10.45 28.03
N PRO A 620 24.07 11.60 27.41
CA PRO A 620 23.66 12.90 27.93
C PRO A 620 22.13 12.99 28.00
N GLY A 621 21.61 13.35 29.18
CA GLY A 621 20.18 13.62 29.35
C GLY A 621 19.71 14.86 28.56
N PRO A 622 18.40 15.16 28.56
CA PRO A 622 17.86 16.31 27.83
C PRO A 622 18.46 17.62 28.34
N SER A 623 18.75 18.54 27.42
CA SER A 623 19.34 19.85 27.70
C SER A 623 18.43 20.72 28.57
N ASP A 624 17.12 20.60 28.39
CA ASP A 624 16.08 21.23 29.20
C ASP A 624 15.05 20.16 29.62
N PRO A 625 15.27 19.49 30.76
CA PRO A 625 14.44 18.37 31.20
C PRO A 625 12.96 18.72 31.30
N GLN A 626 12.61 19.93 31.74
CA GLN A 626 11.22 20.30 31.96
C GLN A 626 10.43 20.41 30.65
N LYS A 627 11.08 20.83 29.55
CA LYS A 627 10.45 20.88 28.22
C LYS A 627 9.99 19.51 27.73
N VAL A 628 10.70 18.45 28.14
CA VAL A 628 10.43 17.08 27.67
C VAL A 628 9.74 16.20 28.72
N LEU A 629 9.13 16.81 29.73
CA LEU A 629 8.45 16.13 30.85
C LEU A 629 9.40 15.28 31.71
N PHE A 630 10.56 15.84 32.01
CA PHE A 630 11.52 15.29 32.97
C PHE A 630 11.67 16.22 34.19
N ARG A 631 11.81 15.61 35.37
CA ARG A 631 12.09 16.30 36.65
C ARG A 631 13.57 16.67 36.75
N THR A 632 14.44 15.78 36.27
CA THR A 632 15.90 15.95 36.19
C THR A 632 16.41 15.33 34.89
N SER A 633 17.70 15.47 34.56
CA SER A 633 18.26 14.85 33.34
C SER A 633 18.17 13.32 33.31
N THR A 634 17.88 12.67 34.44
CA THR A 634 17.82 11.20 34.59
C THR A 634 16.46 10.68 35.09
N GLU A 635 15.54 11.57 35.49
CA GLU A 635 14.25 11.20 36.06
C GLU A 635 13.12 11.84 35.25
N TRP A 636 12.36 11.01 34.54
CA TRP A 636 11.18 11.44 33.79
C TRP A 636 9.95 11.58 34.70
N ASP A 637 9.04 12.50 34.39
CA ASP A 637 7.86 12.78 35.21
C ASP A 637 6.71 11.82 34.90
N ALA A 638 6.82 10.60 35.41
CA ALA A 638 5.87 9.51 35.14
C ALA A 638 4.41 9.86 35.48
N GLU A 639 4.19 10.61 36.56
CA GLU A 639 2.87 11.05 36.97
C GLU A 639 2.25 12.00 35.94
N LYS A 640 3.01 13.00 35.50
CA LYS A 640 2.56 13.98 34.50
C LYS A 640 2.35 13.35 33.13
N VAL A 641 3.20 12.41 32.72
CA VAL A 641 2.99 11.68 31.47
C VAL A 641 1.71 10.86 31.54
N LYS A 642 1.46 10.15 32.65
CA LYS A 642 0.21 9.39 32.84
C LYS A 642 -1.02 10.30 32.85
N GLU A 643 -0.91 11.46 33.49
CA GLU A 643 -1.94 12.50 33.44
C GLU A 643 -2.23 12.92 31.99
N TRP A 644 -1.21 13.20 31.19
CA TRP A 644 -1.38 13.62 29.80
C TRP A 644 -1.93 12.51 28.92
N GLN A 645 -1.51 11.26 29.13
CA GLN A 645 -2.10 10.11 28.46
C GLN A 645 -3.59 9.93 28.80
N SER A 646 -4.04 10.34 29.99
CA SER A 646 -5.47 10.33 30.32
C SER A 646 -6.30 11.35 29.53
N LEU A 647 -5.64 12.38 28.98
CA LEU A 647 -6.23 13.39 28.10
C LEU A 647 -6.14 13.01 26.61
N ARG A 648 -5.69 11.78 26.30
CA ARG A 648 -5.55 11.27 24.94
C ARG A 648 -6.86 11.29 24.18
N SER A 649 -6.82 11.82 22.96
CA SER A 649 -7.91 11.66 22.01
C SER A 649 -7.98 10.20 21.52
N ASN A 650 -8.94 9.46 22.08
CA ASN A 650 -9.33 8.13 21.60
C ASN A 650 -10.48 8.21 20.59
N ARG A 651 -10.60 9.35 19.88
CA ARG A 651 -11.55 9.50 18.80
C ARG A 651 -11.35 8.36 17.79
N SER A 652 -12.46 7.69 17.46
CA SER A 652 -12.53 6.72 16.38
C SER A 652 -12.01 7.31 15.08
N MET A 653 -11.00 6.67 14.51
CA MET A 653 -10.37 7.09 13.27
C MET A 653 -10.08 5.90 12.38
N ASP A 654 -10.17 6.13 11.07
CA ASP A 654 -9.96 5.10 10.06
C ASP A 654 -9.18 5.69 8.89
N LEU A 655 -7.86 5.78 9.05
CA LEU A 655 -6.97 6.25 7.99
C LEU A 655 -6.67 5.07 7.07
N GLN A 656 -7.49 4.92 6.03
CA GLN A 656 -7.35 3.92 5.00
C GLN A 656 -6.81 4.54 3.71
N GLU A 657 -5.91 3.78 3.09
CA GLU A 657 -5.19 4.14 1.87
C GLU A 657 -5.97 3.87 0.59
#